data_AF-R5LJ58-F1
#
_entry.id   AF-R5LJ58-F1
#
_cell.length_a   1.000
_cell.length_b   1.000
_cell.length_c   1.000
_cell.angle_alpha   90.00
_cell.angle_beta   90.00
_cell.angle_gamma   90.00
#
_symmetry.space_group_name_H-M   'P 1'
#
loop_
_entity.id
_entity.type
_entity.pdbx_description
1 polymer ?
#
loop_
_entity_poly.entity_id
_entity_poly.type
_entity_poly.pdbx_seq_one_letter_code
_entity_poly.pdbx_strand_id
1 'polypeptide(L)'
;MFMFNSFAAIEPVSSVVVKSTTLDYSQKEEGSWKYTKTAKWISKGKARINIKLETIEKPRADYTDVILVLDTSGSMLGDKLTQVQSDVNELINDTIPKGNKISIVTFSDDASVITDFTSDTALLQESINSLVASGETNYYQALVKVDDVLSTYAKKSNRDCVVLFLTDGLPTVDTPNEIGQYKYLKSKYNYLDINGIQYELGDEVLDGIKNITDTQYIANMESLNEFLYQASITSANYDNLILTDYVDTNYFNLNNVTNVNTTIGKATIIDNRVIWNLSGLKSSSLVELTIDINLNNNLIGVGGVYPTHTKTDVSYKIGSINTTESSTETTILKDNYVVTYDANTPTGCVVSGVPSSKTYSVFDNVKIEDTVPTCTGYQFKEWKVTTNVEKLSNDSFIMPTSNVTIKATWKKVGLVKSMDGKISKVQTLYKLIADGSRGLDTDVNFSSKIDAHSGIYTIVSTKNDKYPVHYYRGNISNNNVLFAGFCWKMVRTTSTGGVKLIYNGVYDEVNKCNNTGIASQIGTSAFNSNYTSPADVGYMYGERYTYANYNTAPTIKVLNMYYTGSSANYYYGNSISYSNGTYTLLNATQKSWSDNYTSLIGYYTCRKTSTTCSTVYYIVGSESYYQYLLSLSGGVTDPSSLIIVLGKGITDNSDGTYSLTGIVTLKKTDWYTNYTTYKNYYICKDLTSTTCGEIYPVTSTSNYQLLYDRTFNYVYGNDVSWDGLKYILTDTFTSNNSWSTDRTTLAKKYHYTCLNTTGECDKVYYIHYFGGDSYIYYLTLSSGKDIEMSKDEMFTNTNSSEIKQIIDDWYSTNMTSYTEKLEDTIWCNDRNFYEGSLSGKDINADDSSEFSAYDRNWTSHNYPSVICSNEKRDGFTVSTVSGGNGTLIYPVGLLTADEIRLAGGYGKSHYLYTGQNFWTLSPSYISNSATGFFHVSSGGELTSNSVSNGYAIRPSVSLAKGTRYTDGDGTADNPYVIGDE
;
A
#
# COMPACT_ATOMS: atom_id res chain seq x y z
N MET A 1 40.59 40.40 50.45
CA MET A 1 40.25 39.23 49.62
C MET A 1 38.73 39.13 49.61
N PHE A 2 38.07 39.77 48.64
CA PHE A 2 36.61 39.75 48.52
C PHE A 2 36.24 38.61 47.55
N MET A 3 35.64 37.54 48.06
CA MET A 3 35.04 36.48 47.24
C MET A 3 33.76 37.03 46.61
N PHE A 4 33.76 37.23 45.29
CA PHE A 4 32.52 37.33 44.53
C PHE A 4 31.99 35.90 44.33
N ASN A 5 30.95 35.54 45.08
CA ASN A 5 30.12 34.39 44.73
C ASN A 5 29.34 34.76 43.47
N SER A 6 29.73 34.17 42.34
CA SER A 6 28.93 34.15 41.12
C SER A 6 27.69 33.28 41.36
N PHE A 7 26.54 33.90 41.62
CA PHE A 7 25.27 33.17 41.61
C PHE A 7 24.92 32.85 40.15
N ALA A 8 24.97 31.57 39.78
CA ALA A 8 24.44 31.11 38.49
C ALA A 8 22.93 31.41 38.43
N ALA A 9 22.47 31.99 37.32
CA ALA A 9 21.04 32.20 37.10
C ALA A 9 20.35 30.84 36.94
N ILE A 10 19.20 30.67 37.59
CA ILE A 10 18.37 29.47 37.42
C ILE A 10 17.75 29.52 36.01
N GLU A 11 18.02 28.51 35.20
CA GLU A 11 17.48 28.39 33.83
C GLU A 11 16.20 27.55 33.81
N PRO A 12 15.28 27.79 32.86
CA PRO A 12 14.06 27.00 32.72
C PRO A 12 14.36 25.56 32.27
N VAL A 13 13.65 24.60 32.85
CA VAL A 13 13.78 23.16 32.55
C VAL A 13 12.38 22.59 32.38
N SER A 14 11.97 22.31 31.14
CA SER A 14 10.60 21.87 30.82
C SER A 14 10.34 20.38 31.08
N SER A 15 11.40 19.57 31.15
CA SER A 15 11.33 18.12 31.35
C SER A 15 12.54 17.60 32.13
N VAL A 16 12.31 16.65 33.04
CA VAL A 16 13.36 15.89 33.74
C VAL A 16 13.07 14.40 33.66
N VAL A 17 14.11 13.59 33.56
CA VAL A 17 14.02 12.12 33.54
C VAL A 17 14.85 11.58 34.70
N VAL A 18 14.22 10.77 35.55
CA VAL A 18 14.87 10.15 36.71
C VAL A 18 14.69 8.65 36.60
N LYS A 19 15.79 7.93 36.87
CA LYS A 19 15.88 6.48 36.75
C LYS A 19 16.19 5.91 38.13
N SER A 20 15.67 4.72 38.43
CA SER A 20 16.03 3.98 39.64
C SER A 20 17.49 3.55 39.59
N THR A 21 18.10 3.51 40.77
CA THR A 21 19.52 3.22 40.99
C THR A 21 19.73 2.00 41.88
N THR A 22 18.78 1.66 42.77
CA THR A 22 18.87 0.43 43.58
C THR A 22 18.65 -0.81 42.71
N LEU A 23 17.64 -0.74 41.84
CA LEU A 23 17.53 -1.59 40.65
C LEU A 23 17.90 -0.69 39.46
N ASP A 24 19.03 -0.91 38.81
CA ASP A 24 19.54 0.02 37.79
C ASP A 24 18.74 -0.09 36.49
N TYR A 25 17.91 0.93 36.24
CA TYR A 25 17.11 1.01 35.02
C TYR A 25 17.97 1.13 33.76
N SER A 26 19.15 1.74 33.84
CA SER A 26 20.04 1.87 32.67
C SER A 26 20.65 0.54 32.24
N GLN A 27 20.77 -0.42 33.17
CA GLN A 27 21.16 -1.80 32.87
C GLN A 27 19.97 -2.72 32.59
N LYS A 28 18.74 -2.17 32.57
CA LYS A 28 17.48 -2.92 32.43
C LYS A 28 17.31 -4.02 33.49
N GLU A 29 17.72 -3.74 34.73
CA GLU A 29 17.49 -4.69 35.82
C GLU A 29 15.99 -4.93 36.04
N GLU A 30 15.61 -6.17 36.29
CA GLU A 30 14.22 -6.57 36.46
C GLU A 30 13.53 -5.80 37.60
N GLY A 31 12.39 -5.19 37.33
CA GLY A 31 11.65 -4.40 38.32
C GLY A 31 12.23 -3.01 38.60
N SER A 32 13.25 -2.59 37.86
CA SER A 32 13.69 -1.19 37.83
C SER A 32 12.62 -0.28 37.21
N TRP A 33 12.70 1.03 37.45
CA TRP A 33 11.76 2.01 36.93
C TRP A 33 12.43 3.30 36.46
N LYS A 34 11.75 4.04 35.59
CA LYS A 34 12.07 5.44 35.30
C LYS A 34 10.81 6.27 35.32
N TYR A 35 10.90 7.54 35.73
CA TYR A 35 9.85 8.50 35.46
C TYR A 35 10.35 9.68 34.65
N THR A 36 9.48 10.18 33.77
CA THR A 36 9.67 11.43 33.05
C THR A 36 8.66 12.44 33.58
N LYS A 37 9.12 13.59 34.04
CA LYS A 37 8.28 14.67 34.57
C LYS A 37 8.40 15.89 33.68
N THR A 38 7.27 16.37 33.17
CA THR A 38 7.18 17.57 32.32
C THR A 38 6.30 18.63 32.96
N ALA A 39 6.57 19.90 32.65
CA ALA A 39 5.76 21.02 33.09
C ALA A 39 5.54 22.05 31.99
N LYS A 40 4.34 22.64 31.95
CA LYS A 40 4.03 23.77 31.07
C LYS A 40 2.98 24.69 31.68
N TRP A 41 3.04 25.98 31.34
CA TRP A 41 1.93 26.88 31.62
C TRP A 41 0.71 26.51 30.77
N ILE A 42 -0.48 26.52 31.37
CA ILE A 42 -1.75 26.23 30.67
C ILE A 42 -2.72 27.42 30.68
N SER A 43 -2.53 28.34 31.62
CA SER A 43 -3.18 29.63 31.67
C SER A 43 -2.43 30.54 32.63
N LYS A 44 -2.82 31.81 32.72
CA LYS A 44 -2.19 32.78 33.62
C LYS A 44 -2.23 32.26 35.07
N GLY A 45 -1.05 32.06 35.66
CA GLY A 45 -0.88 31.58 37.02
C GLY A 45 -1.19 30.09 37.25
N LYS A 46 -1.36 29.27 36.20
CA LYS A 46 -1.57 27.82 36.32
C LYS A 46 -0.65 27.03 35.40
N ALA A 47 -0.01 26.01 35.96
CA ALA A 47 0.86 25.10 35.24
C ALA A 47 0.33 23.66 35.32
N ARG A 48 0.53 22.89 34.26
CA ARG A 48 0.25 21.44 34.23
C ARG A 48 1.54 20.68 34.39
N ILE A 49 1.52 19.73 35.31
CA ILE A 49 2.57 18.75 35.56
C ILE A 49 2.09 17.41 35.04
N ASN A 50 2.99 16.69 34.38
CA ASN A 50 2.73 15.36 33.88
C ASN A 50 3.91 14.46 34.25
N ILE A 51 3.63 13.32 34.89
CA ILE A 51 4.60 12.34 35.35
C ILE A 51 4.25 11.01 34.69
N LYS A 52 5.15 10.52 33.84
CA LYS A 52 5.04 9.23 33.16
C LYS A 52 6.02 8.26 33.80
N LEU A 53 5.53 7.18 34.41
CA LEU A 53 6.33 6.15 35.09
C LEU A 53 6.33 4.85 34.26
N GLU A 54 7.52 4.34 33.97
CA GLU A 54 7.77 3.10 33.22
C GLU A 54 8.53 2.12 34.10
N THR A 55 8.16 0.85 34.07
CA THR A 55 8.79 -0.23 34.84
C THR A 55 9.32 -1.33 33.92
N ILE A 56 10.46 -1.93 34.26
CA ILE A 56 11.02 -3.09 33.56
C ILE A 56 10.40 -4.36 34.12
N GLU A 57 10.15 -5.34 33.25
CA GLU A 57 9.60 -6.65 33.60
C GLU A 57 10.41 -7.32 34.72
N LYS A 58 9.70 -7.90 35.70
CA LYS A 58 10.27 -8.85 36.64
C LYS A 58 9.40 -10.09 36.69
N PRO A 59 9.87 -11.28 36.26
CA PRO A 59 9.11 -12.51 36.39
C PRO A 59 8.76 -12.84 37.85
N ARG A 60 7.54 -13.37 38.10
CA ARG A 60 7.09 -13.80 39.43
C ARG A 60 7.76 -15.12 39.88
N ALA A 61 8.12 -15.96 38.93
CA ALA A 61 8.78 -17.24 39.13
C ALA A 61 9.84 -17.47 38.04
N ASP A 62 10.70 -18.47 38.26
CA ASP A 62 11.76 -18.84 37.30
C ASP A 62 11.17 -19.41 35.99
N TYR A 63 9.98 -20.02 36.07
CA TYR A 63 9.27 -20.64 34.96
C TYR A 63 7.79 -20.30 35.02
N THR A 64 7.12 -20.25 33.87
CA THR A 64 5.68 -20.03 33.73
C THR A 64 5.11 -21.09 32.80
N ASP A 65 4.40 -22.06 33.35
CA ASP A 65 3.66 -23.05 32.58
C ASP A 65 2.36 -22.41 32.02
N VAL A 66 1.95 -22.78 30.81
CA VAL A 66 0.84 -22.15 30.08
C VAL A 66 -0.24 -23.16 29.72
N ILE A 67 -1.50 -22.84 29.98
CA ILE A 67 -2.66 -23.57 29.44
C ILE A 67 -3.22 -22.73 28.29
N LEU A 68 -3.04 -23.20 27.06
CA LEU A 68 -3.63 -22.60 25.88
C LEU A 68 -5.05 -23.12 25.72
N VAL A 69 -6.04 -22.22 25.79
CA VAL A 69 -7.45 -22.52 25.56
C VAL A 69 -7.84 -21.84 24.27
N LEU A 70 -7.93 -22.64 23.20
CA LEU A 70 -8.05 -22.15 21.83
C LEU A 70 -9.46 -22.42 21.29
N ASP A 71 -10.12 -21.35 20.87
CA ASP A 71 -11.38 -21.46 20.13
C ASP A 71 -11.14 -22.11 18.75
N THR A 72 -11.93 -23.14 18.47
CA THR A 72 -11.97 -23.88 17.21
C THR A 72 -13.40 -23.92 16.66
N SER A 73 -14.25 -22.98 17.05
CA SER A 73 -15.60 -22.79 16.52
C SER A 73 -15.58 -22.42 15.03
N GLY A 74 -16.73 -22.53 14.37
CA GLY A 74 -16.86 -22.29 12.94
C GLY A 74 -16.49 -20.86 12.50
N SER A 75 -16.56 -19.87 13.40
CA SER A 75 -16.12 -18.49 13.10
C SER A 75 -14.61 -18.37 12.89
N MET A 76 -13.83 -19.30 13.46
CA MET A 76 -12.38 -19.37 13.29
C MET A 76 -11.94 -19.96 11.94
N LEU A 77 -12.88 -20.43 11.10
CA LEU A 77 -12.56 -21.10 9.84
C LEU A 77 -11.78 -20.19 8.88
N GLY A 78 -10.76 -20.77 8.23
CA GLY A 78 -9.93 -20.09 7.23
C GLY A 78 -8.70 -19.43 7.84
N ASP A 79 -8.44 -18.18 7.44
CA ASP A 79 -7.18 -17.49 7.76
C ASP A 79 -7.03 -17.23 9.27
N LYS A 80 -8.14 -17.06 10.00
CA LYS A 80 -8.15 -16.85 11.45
C LYS A 80 -7.48 -18.00 12.20
N LEU A 81 -7.94 -19.24 12.00
CA LEU A 81 -7.35 -20.42 12.63
C LEU A 81 -5.92 -20.66 12.12
N THR A 82 -5.65 -20.41 10.83
CA THR A 82 -4.29 -20.55 10.26
C THR A 82 -3.29 -19.63 10.95
N GLN A 83 -3.68 -18.38 11.20
CA GLN A 83 -2.85 -17.42 11.92
C GLN A 83 -2.67 -17.81 13.40
N VAL A 84 -3.73 -18.29 14.07
CA VAL A 84 -3.61 -18.87 15.43
C VAL A 84 -2.61 -20.02 15.46
N GLN A 85 -2.65 -20.92 14.48
CA GLN A 85 -1.71 -22.03 14.40
C GLN A 85 -0.26 -21.54 14.26
N SER A 86 -0.02 -20.55 13.40
CA SER A 86 1.29 -19.93 13.21
C SER A 86 1.81 -19.26 14.49
N ASP A 87 1.03 -18.34 15.06
CA ASP A 87 1.49 -17.53 16.20
C ASP A 87 1.61 -18.35 17.49
N VAL A 88 0.76 -19.36 17.68
CA VAL A 88 0.91 -20.28 18.81
C VAL A 88 2.16 -21.15 18.65
N ASN A 89 2.51 -21.56 17.43
CA ASN A 89 3.78 -22.28 17.20
C ASN A 89 5.00 -21.41 17.51
N GLU A 90 4.95 -20.11 17.21
CA GLU A 90 5.99 -19.16 17.63
C GLU A 90 6.07 -19.03 19.16
N LEU A 91 4.92 -18.91 19.85
CA LEU A 91 4.87 -18.90 21.31
C LEU A 91 5.46 -20.19 21.90
N ILE A 92 5.15 -21.36 21.34
CA ILE A 92 5.72 -22.65 21.76
C ILE A 92 7.25 -22.63 21.61
N ASN A 93 7.75 -22.15 20.47
CA ASN A 93 9.18 -22.07 20.19
C ASN A 93 9.94 -21.13 21.13
N ASP A 94 9.29 -20.09 21.66
CA ASP A 94 9.88 -19.20 22.66
C ASP A 94 9.72 -19.74 24.10
N THR A 95 8.58 -20.33 24.42
CA THR A 95 8.20 -20.72 25.77
C THR A 95 8.90 -21.99 26.23
N ILE A 96 8.92 -23.04 25.40
CA ILE A 96 9.47 -24.35 25.80
C ILE A 96 10.98 -24.29 26.11
N PRO A 97 11.84 -23.64 25.29
CA PRO A 97 13.28 -23.56 25.60
C PRO A 97 13.61 -22.84 26.91
N LYS A 98 12.71 -21.98 27.41
CA LYS A 98 12.84 -21.33 28.73
C LYS A 98 12.60 -22.31 29.89
N GLY A 99 12.24 -23.57 29.62
CA GLY A 99 11.98 -24.61 30.61
C GLY A 99 10.53 -24.66 31.07
N ASN A 100 9.63 -23.93 30.41
CA ASN A 100 8.20 -23.90 30.68
C ASN A 100 7.50 -25.11 30.05
N LYS A 101 6.28 -25.39 30.49
CA LYS A 101 5.42 -26.44 29.92
C LYS A 101 4.14 -25.86 29.37
N ILE A 102 3.59 -26.49 28.34
CA ILE A 102 2.32 -26.08 27.73
C ILE A 102 1.33 -27.25 27.79
N SER A 103 0.08 -26.93 28.10
CA SER A 103 -1.09 -27.80 27.89
C SER A 103 -2.03 -27.13 26.88
N ILE A 104 -2.67 -27.91 26.02
CA ILE A 104 -3.59 -27.40 24.99
C ILE A 104 -5.00 -27.93 25.26
N VAL A 105 -5.93 -27.00 25.38
CA VAL A 105 -7.38 -27.21 25.42
C VAL A 105 -7.96 -26.55 24.19
N THR A 106 -8.84 -27.25 23.48
CA THR A 106 -9.61 -26.69 22.36
C THR A 106 -11.08 -26.75 22.68
N PHE A 107 -11.86 -25.82 22.11
CA PHE A 107 -13.30 -25.83 22.29
C PHE A 107 -14.05 -25.33 21.06
N SER A 108 -15.27 -25.83 20.91
CA SER A 108 -16.31 -25.33 20.01
C SER A 108 -17.68 -25.55 20.67
N ASP A 109 -18.52 -26.47 20.18
CA ASP A 109 -19.75 -26.92 20.85
C ASP A 109 -19.42 -27.61 22.19
N ASP A 110 -18.36 -28.42 22.16
CA ASP A 110 -17.77 -29.17 23.27
C ASP A 110 -16.29 -28.74 23.44
N ALA A 111 -15.65 -29.16 24.55
CA ALA A 111 -14.23 -28.89 24.78
C ALA A 111 -13.43 -30.15 25.10
N SER A 112 -12.16 -30.18 24.66
CA SER A 112 -11.25 -31.32 24.87
C SER A 112 -9.86 -30.87 25.30
N VAL A 113 -9.23 -31.65 26.17
CA VAL A 113 -7.79 -31.52 26.45
C VAL A 113 -7.05 -32.31 25.39
N ILE A 114 -6.35 -31.63 24.49
CA ILE A 114 -5.58 -32.26 23.41
C ILE A 114 -4.25 -32.77 23.95
N THR A 115 -3.61 -31.98 24.81
CA THR A 115 -2.36 -32.35 25.48
C THR A 115 -2.36 -31.88 26.93
N ASP A 116 -1.97 -32.77 27.85
CA ASP A 116 -1.59 -32.39 29.21
C ASP A 116 -0.22 -31.68 29.19
N PHE A 117 0.19 -31.08 30.31
CA PHE A 117 1.43 -30.31 30.42
C PHE A 117 2.66 -31.08 29.96
N THR A 118 3.22 -30.63 28.84
CA THR A 118 4.40 -31.22 28.22
C THR A 118 5.42 -30.15 27.85
N SER A 119 6.67 -30.58 27.67
CA SER A 119 7.74 -29.79 27.07
C SER A 119 8.18 -30.37 25.73
N ASP A 120 7.37 -31.26 25.14
CA ASP A 120 7.61 -31.85 23.83
C ASP A 120 7.08 -30.88 22.75
N THR A 121 7.99 -30.08 22.20
CA THR A 121 7.69 -29.11 21.14
C THR A 121 7.03 -29.75 19.92
N ALA A 122 7.47 -30.96 19.53
CA ALA A 122 6.95 -31.62 18.33
C ALA A 122 5.48 -32.06 18.55
N LEU A 123 5.18 -32.65 19.71
CA LEU A 123 3.81 -33.03 20.07
C LEU A 123 2.87 -31.81 20.13
N LEU A 124 3.34 -30.69 20.70
CA LEU A 124 2.55 -29.47 20.78
C LEU A 124 2.28 -28.88 19.38
N GLN A 125 3.30 -28.79 18.52
CA GLN A 125 3.16 -28.28 17.16
C GLN A 125 2.27 -29.19 16.30
N GLU A 126 2.39 -30.52 16.43
CA GLU A 126 1.50 -31.46 15.75
C GLU A 126 0.04 -31.26 16.20
N SER A 127 -0.18 -31.08 17.50
CA SER A 127 -1.52 -30.80 18.06
C SER A 127 -2.11 -29.51 17.50
N ILE A 128 -1.33 -28.43 17.45
CA ILE A 128 -1.76 -27.13 16.91
C ILE A 128 -2.03 -27.20 15.41
N ASN A 129 -1.13 -27.79 14.63
CA ASN A 129 -1.28 -27.89 13.18
C ASN A 129 -2.44 -28.80 12.76
N SER A 130 -2.90 -29.70 13.65
CA SER A 130 -4.04 -30.58 13.42
C SER A 130 -5.41 -29.96 13.73
N LEU A 131 -5.44 -28.74 14.28
CA LEU A 131 -6.69 -28.07 14.64
C LEU A 131 -7.57 -27.81 13.40
N VAL A 132 -8.88 -27.99 13.58
CA VAL A 132 -9.89 -27.76 12.54
C VAL A 132 -11.04 -26.98 13.16
N ALA A 133 -11.48 -25.93 12.47
CA ALA A 133 -12.58 -25.08 12.91
C ALA A 133 -13.94 -25.70 12.54
N SER A 134 -14.82 -25.88 13.51
CA SER A 134 -16.21 -26.33 13.32
C SER A 134 -17.04 -26.13 14.58
N GLY A 135 -18.36 -26.05 14.44
CA GLY A 135 -19.28 -25.94 15.58
C GLY A 135 -19.50 -24.51 16.09
N GLU A 136 -20.14 -24.38 17.25
CA GLU A 136 -20.44 -23.12 17.93
C GLU A 136 -19.36 -22.75 18.98
N THR A 137 -19.61 -21.78 19.86
CA THR A 137 -18.64 -21.27 20.85
C THR A 137 -19.11 -21.53 22.30
N ASN A 138 -18.45 -22.45 23.03
CA ASN A 138 -18.83 -22.85 24.40
C ASN A 138 -17.75 -22.56 25.46
N TYR A 139 -17.82 -21.39 26.11
CA TYR A 139 -16.85 -21.00 27.14
C TYR A 139 -16.93 -21.85 28.41
N TYR A 140 -18.13 -22.31 28.75
CA TYR A 140 -18.33 -23.09 29.97
C TYR A 140 -17.56 -24.41 29.90
N GLN A 141 -17.68 -25.15 28.79
CA GLN A 141 -16.94 -26.41 28.60
C GLN A 141 -15.42 -26.19 28.57
N ALA A 142 -14.97 -25.11 27.92
CA ALA A 142 -13.55 -24.76 27.91
C ALA A 142 -12.98 -24.59 29.33
N LEU A 143 -13.68 -23.84 30.20
CA LEU A 143 -13.28 -23.65 31.59
C LEU A 143 -13.44 -24.93 32.46
N VAL A 144 -14.35 -25.85 32.10
CA VAL A 144 -14.40 -27.18 32.73
C VAL A 144 -13.13 -27.97 32.40
N LYS A 145 -12.66 -27.93 31.15
CA LYS A 145 -11.40 -28.60 30.74
C LYS A 145 -10.16 -27.97 31.35
N VAL A 146 -10.19 -26.67 31.66
CA VAL A 146 -9.15 -26.05 32.49
C VAL A 146 -9.12 -26.66 33.91
N ASP A 147 -10.25 -26.96 34.54
CA ASP A 147 -10.26 -27.68 35.84
C ASP A 147 -9.72 -29.10 35.70
N ASP A 148 -10.05 -29.81 34.61
CA ASP A 148 -9.53 -31.16 34.33
C ASP A 148 -7.99 -31.15 34.31
N VAL A 149 -7.38 -30.24 33.55
CA VAL A 149 -5.91 -30.07 33.48
C VAL A 149 -5.32 -29.68 34.84
N LEU A 150 -5.94 -28.72 35.54
CA LEU A 150 -5.41 -28.24 36.82
C LEU A 150 -5.57 -29.25 37.96
N SER A 151 -6.53 -30.17 37.87
CA SER A 151 -6.76 -31.19 38.89
C SER A 151 -5.57 -32.16 39.05
N THR A 152 -4.78 -32.34 37.99
CA THR A 152 -3.56 -33.15 37.97
C THR A 152 -2.28 -32.29 38.07
N TYR A 153 -2.39 -30.97 38.00
CA TYR A 153 -1.27 -30.04 38.04
C TYR A 153 -0.73 -29.82 39.46
N ALA A 154 0.53 -30.19 39.68
CA ALA A 154 1.23 -29.97 40.95
C ALA A 154 2.02 -28.65 40.94
N LYS A 155 1.40 -27.56 41.43
CA LYS A 155 2.03 -26.23 41.53
C LYS A 155 3.31 -26.28 42.38
N LYS A 156 4.43 -25.89 41.79
CA LYS A 156 5.72 -25.72 42.47
C LYS A 156 5.95 -24.24 42.81
N SER A 157 6.79 -23.97 43.81
CA SER A 157 7.08 -22.60 44.24
C SER A 157 7.85 -21.78 43.21
N ASN A 158 8.65 -22.43 42.35
CA ASN A 158 9.44 -21.79 41.31
C ASN A 158 8.80 -21.84 39.91
N ARG A 159 7.53 -22.25 39.80
CA ARG A 159 6.79 -22.33 38.53
C ARG A 159 5.43 -21.71 38.67
N ASP A 160 5.11 -20.68 37.90
CA ASP A 160 3.75 -20.19 37.78
C ASP A 160 2.96 -20.91 36.70
N CYS A 161 1.65 -20.68 36.69
CA CYS A 161 0.72 -21.25 35.72
C CYS A 161 -0.27 -20.17 35.28
N VAL A 162 -0.41 -19.98 33.97
CA VAL A 162 -1.32 -18.99 33.37
C VAL A 162 -2.21 -19.67 32.33
N VAL A 163 -3.45 -19.19 32.20
CA VAL A 163 -4.37 -19.61 31.13
C VAL A 163 -4.43 -18.52 30.08
N LEU A 164 -4.23 -18.86 28.81
CA LEU A 164 -4.48 -17.96 27.68
C LEU A 164 -5.77 -18.41 26.99
N PHE A 165 -6.84 -17.64 27.19
CA PHE A 165 -8.16 -17.92 26.65
C PHE A 165 -8.36 -17.10 25.37
N LEU A 166 -8.19 -17.74 24.20
CA LEU A 166 -8.27 -17.11 22.88
C LEU A 166 -9.59 -17.45 22.21
N THR A 167 -10.28 -16.43 21.69
CA THR A 167 -11.60 -16.56 21.06
C THR A 167 -11.88 -15.42 20.07
N ASP A 168 -12.58 -15.71 18.98
CA ASP A 168 -13.08 -14.71 18.02
C ASP A 168 -14.60 -14.48 18.07
N GLY A 169 -15.28 -15.15 18.99
CA GLY A 169 -16.73 -15.08 19.17
C GLY A 169 -17.14 -14.66 20.57
N LEU A 170 -18.46 -14.55 20.80
CA LEU A 170 -19.07 -14.58 22.12
C LEU A 170 -19.70 -15.96 22.33
N PRO A 171 -19.88 -16.44 23.58
CA PRO A 171 -20.39 -17.79 23.79
C PRO A 171 -21.84 -17.92 23.29
N THR A 172 -22.10 -18.95 22.50
CA THR A 172 -23.43 -19.26 21.94
C THR A 172 -24.06 -20.51 22.55
N VAL A 173 -23.27 -21.34 23.26
CA VAL A 173 -23.71 -22.58 23.91
C VAL A 173 -23.42 -22.54 25.41
N ASP A 174 -24.33 -23.10 26.22
CA ASP A 174 -24.26 -23.19 27.69
C ASP A 174 -24.04 -21.86 28.45
N THR A 175 -24.21 -20.72 27.78
CA THR A 175 -24.12 -19.39 28.41
C THR A 175 -25.38 -19.06 29.23
N PRO A 176 -25.27 -18.43 30.43
CA PRO A 176 -24.09 -17.80 31.03
C PRO A 176 -23.38 -18.63 32.13
N ASN A 177 -23.29 -19.97 32.00
CA ASN A 177 -22.70 -20.83 33.04
C ASN A 177 -21.19 -20.60 33.24
N GLU A 178 -20.50 -20.10 32.22
CA GLU A 178 -19.06 -19.80 32.20
C GLU A 178 -18.64 -18.87 33.36
N ILE A 179 -19.49 -17.92 33.74
CA ILE A 179 -19.21 -16.99 34.85
C ILE A 179 -19.15 -17.73 36.19
N GLY A 180 -20.02 -18.74 36.37
CA GLY A 180 -20.02 -19.58 37.56
C GLY A 180 -18.77 -20.45 37.63
N GLN A 181 -18.40 -21.08 36.51
CA GLN A 181 -17.22 -21.93 36.40
C GLN A 181 -15.92 -21.14 36.62
N TYR A 182 -15.81 -19.95 36.05
CA TYR A 182 -14.70 -19.02 36.29
C TYR A 182 -14.53 -18.72 37.79
N LYS A 183 -15.62 -18.34 38.48
CA LYS A 183 -15.57 -18.07 39.93
C LYS A 183 -15.14 -19.30 40.74
N TYR A 184 -15.59 -20.48 40.34
CA TYR A 184 -15.16 -21.74 40.96
C TYR A 184 -13.65 -21.99 40.77
N LEU A 185 -13.12 -21.86 39.55
CA LEU A 185 -11.68 -21.98 39.26
C LEU A 185 -10.86 -21.01 40.12
N LYS A 186 -11.25 -19.74 40.19
CA LYS A 186 -10.55 -18.73 41.01
C LYS A 186 -10.58 -19.05 42.51
N SER A 187 -11.65 -19.68 43.00
CA SER A 187 -11.76 -20.08 44.40
C SER A 187 -10.88 -21.30 44.75
N LYS A 188 -10.73 -22.24 43.81
CA LYS A 188 -9.98 -23.49 43.98
C LYS A 188 -8.48 -23.31 43.70
N TYR A 189 -8.13 -22.50 42.69
CA TYR A 189 -6.77 -22.22 42.24
C TYR A 189 -6.47 -20.73 42.32
N ASN A 190 -6.30 -20.22 43.54
CA ASN A 190 -6.11 -18.79 43.81
C ASN A 190 -4.83 -18.18 43.18
N TYR A 191 -3.90 -19.01 42.71
CA TYR A 191 -2.66 -18.59 42.05
C TYR A 191 -2.81 -18.46 40.53
N LEU A 192 -3.90 -18.95 39.95
CA LEU A 192 -4.12 -19.03 38.51
C LEU A 192 -4.51 -17.66 37.97
N ASP A 193 -3.78 -17.14 36.99
CA ASP A 193 -4.19 -15.96 36.22
C ASP A 193 -4.81 -16.45 34.88
N ILE A 194 -6.01 -15.95 34.54
CA ILE A 194 -6.71 -16.27 33.29
C ILE A 194 -6.73 -15.03 32.41
N ASN A 195 -5.95 -15.03 31.33
CA ASN A 195 -5.81 -13.90 30.42
C ASN A 195 -6.62 -14.16 29.14
N GLY A 196 -7.53 -13.25 28.81
CA GLY A 196 -8.38 -13.31 27.61
C GLY A 196 -7.76 -12.60 26.43
N ILE A 197 -7.73 -13.26 25.28
CA ILE A 197 -7.32 -12.69 24.00
C ILE A 197 -8.53 -12.67 23.09
N GLN A 198 -9.11 -11.47 22.92
CA GLN A 198 -10.21 -11.20 22.00
C GLN A 198 -9.62 -11.03 20.59
N TYR A 199 -9.81 -12.01 19.72
CA TYR A 199 -9.16 -12.09 18.42
C TYR A 199 -10.14 -11.76 17.29
N GLU A 200 -9.85 -10.77 16.43
CA GLU A 200 -10.72 -10.41 15.29
C GLU A 200 -12.18 -10.08 15.67
N LEU A 201 -12.39 -9.56 16.88
CA LEU A 201 -13.71 -9.30 17.47
C LEU A 201 -13.86 -7.84 17.94
N GLY A 202 -13.46 -6.89 17.10
CA GLY A 202 -13.61 -5.45 17.33
C GLY A 202 -12.65 -4.83 18.35
N ASP A 203 -12.70 -3.49 18.48
CA ASP A 203 -11.69 -2.68 19.18
C ASP A 203 -12.02 -2.37 20.66
N GLU A 204 -13.13 -2.88 21.18
CA GLU A 204 -13.54 -2.72 22.59
C GLU A 204 -13.66 -4.08 23.29
N VAL A 205 -13.19 -4.16 24.54
CA VAL A 205 -13.27 -5.40 25.33
C VAL A 205 -14.72 -5.73 25.65
N LEU A 206 -15.20 -6.87 25.17
CA LEU A 206 -16.59 -7.30 25.36
C LEU A 206 -16.82 -7.92 26.74
N ASP A 207 -17.99 -7.65 27.32
CA ASP A 207 -18.35 -8.13 28.67
C ASP A 207 -18.29 -9.66 28.80
N GLY A 208 -18.60 -10.41 27.73
CA GLY A 208 -18.52 -11.88 27.75
C GLY A 208 -17.13 -12.42 28.07
N ILE A 209 -16.07 -11.81 27.51
CA ILE A 209 -14.67 -12.19 27.76
C ILE A 209 -14.21 -11.58 29.09
N LYS A 210 -14.56 -10.33 29.36
CA LYS A 210 -14.22 -9.64 30.61
C LYS A 210 -14.73 -10.36 31.86
N ASN A 211 -15.90 -10.99 31.78
CA ASN A 211 -16.54 -11.66 32.92
C ASN A 211 -15.92 -13.02 33.28
N ILE A 212 -15.05 -13.57 32.43
CA ILE A 212 -14.41 -14.89 32.61
C ILE A 212 -12.88 -14.83 32.62
N THR A 213 -12.29 -13.63 32.64
CA THR A 213 -10.83 -13.43 32.58
C THR A 213 -10.39 -12.34 33.56
N ASP A 214 -9.14 -12.40 34.01
CA ASP A 214 -8.51 -11.45 34.93
C ASP A 214 -7.91 -10.25 34.18
N THR A 215 -7.32 -10.49 33.00
CA THR A 215 -6.74 -9.45 32.12
C THR A 215 -7.20 -9.71 30.69
N GLN A 216 -7.47 -8.65 29.92
CA GLN A 216 -7.97 -8.75 28.54
C GLN A 216 -7.03 -8.04 27.56
N TYR A 217 -6.83 -8.69 26.42
CA TYR A 217 -6.07 -8.21 25.28
C TYR A 217 -6.96 -8.25 24.04
N ILE A 218 -6.82 -7.26 23.16
CA ILE A 218 -7.51 -7.21 21.87
C ILE A 218 -6.45 -7.42 20.80
N ALA A 219 -6.60 -8.46 20.01
CA ALA A 219 -5.68 -8.86 18.97
C ALA A 219 -6.40 -8.92 17.62
N ASN A 220 -5.65 -8.62 16.56
CA ASN A 220 -6.03 -8.88 15.17
C ASN A 220 -4.97 -9.79 14.53
N MET A 221 -5.17 -10.16 13.27
CA MET A 221 -4.26 -11.06 12.54
C MET A 221 -2.79 -10.59 12.53
N GLU A 222 -2.53 -9.28 12.63
CA GLU A 222 -1.16 -8.73 12.64
C GLU A 222 -0.53 -8.68 14.06
N SER A 223 -1.34 -8.63 15.11
CA SER A 223 -0.90 -8.36 16.49
C SER A 223 -1.05 -9.54 17.45
N LEU A 224 -1.64 -10.65 16.99
CA LEU A 224 -1.91 -11.81 17.83
C LEU A 224 -0.65 -12.39 18.49
N ASN A 225 0.46 -12.50 17.74
CA ASN A 225 1.75 -12.92 18.28
C ASN A 225 2.21 -12.10 19.50
N GLU A 226 2.14 -10.76 19.38
CA GLU A 226 2.54 -9.85 20.45
C GLU A 226 1.70 -10.08 21.71
N PHE A 227 0.38 -10.19 21.55
CA PHE A 227 -0.53 -10.36 22.68
C PHE A 227 -0.50 -11.77 23.29
N LEU A 228 -0.22 -12.81 22.51
CA LEU A 228 0.07 -14.14 23.03
C LEU A 228 1.30 -14.12 23.95
N TYR A 229 2.37 -13.44 23.52
CA TYR A 229 3.56 -13.27 24.34
C TYR A 229 3.26 -12.46 25.61
N GLN A 230 2.62 -11.29 25.48
CA GLN A 230 2.28 -10.43 26.62
C GLN A 230 1.34 -11.13 27.62
N ALA A 231 0.37 -11.89 27.14
CA ALA A 231 -0.57 -12.62 27.98
C ALA A 231 0.10 -13.85 28.66
N SER A 232 1.16 -14.41 28.09
CA SER A 232 1.90 -15.54 28.68
C SER A 232 2.77 -15.15 29.88
N ILE A 233 3.09 -13.86 30.04
CA ILE A 233 4.01 -13.38 31.08
C ILE A 233 3.29 -13.25 32.42
N THR A 234 3.82 -13.93 33.45
CA THR A 234 3.42 -13.71 34.85
C THR A 234 4.42 -12.79 35.54
N SER A 235 4.19 -11.47 35.41
CA SER A 235 5.06 -10.48 36.04
C SER A 235 4.75 -10.30 37.54
N ALA A 236 5.79 -10.01 38.31
CA ALA A 236 5.72 -9.69 39.73
C ALA A 236 5.06 -8.32 39.90
N ASN A 237 4.22 -8.21 40.93
CA ASN A 237 3.64 -6.94 41.33
C ASN A 237 4.59 -6.21 42.28
N TYR A 238 4.56 -4.88 42.22
CA TYR A 238 5.10 -4.08 43.31
C TYR A 238 4.19 -4.20 44.53
N ASP A 239 4.63 -4.89 45.57
CA ASP A 239 3.95 -4.92 46.88
C ASP A 239 3.68 -3.51 47.41
N ASN A 240 4.63 -2.61 47.13
CA ASN A 240 4.52 -1.19 47.40
C ASN A 240 5.08 -0.41 46.22
N LEU A 241 4.38 0.61 45.74
CA LEU A 241 4.93 1.58 44.79
C LEU A 241 4.21 2.91 44.99
N ILE A 242 4.89 3.86 45.62
CA ILE A 242 4.33 5.16 45.96
C ILE A 242 5.29 6.24 45.46
N LEU A 243 4.82 7.06 44.53
CA LEU A 243 5.51 8.26 44.08
C LEU A 243 4.95 9.47 44.82
N THR A 244 5.79 10.16 45.59
CA THR A 244 5.43 11.39 46.31
C THR A 244 6.16 12.58 45.72
N ASP A 245 5.42 13.51 45.15
CA ASP A 245 5.96 14.72 44.54
C ASP A 245 5.71 15.95 45.43
N TYR A 246 6.76 16.70 45.75
CA TYR A 246 6.73 17.77 46.76
C TYR A 246 6.72 19.14 46.10
N VAL A 247 5.54 19.73 45.92
CA VAL A 247 5.39 21.07 45.31
C VAL A 247 6.21 22.10 46.09
N ASP A 248 6.93 22.97 45.37
CA ASP A 248 7.68 24.05 46.01
C ASP A 248 6.73 25.16 46.44
N THR A 249 6.38 25.16 47.72
CA THR A 249 5.39 26.07 48.30
C THR A 249 5.81 27.54 48.29
N ASN A 250 7.10 27.83 48.05
CA ASN A 250 7.55 29.21 47.86
C ASN A 250 6.93 29.82 46.59
N TYR A 251 6.66 28.98 45.57
CA TYR A 251 6.20 29.43 44.26
C TYR A 251 4.80 28.93 43.91
N PHE A 252 4.48 27.67 44.21
CA PHE A 252 3.24 27.02 43.80
C PHE A 252 2.43 26.49 44.99
N ASN A 253 1.14 26.28 44.79
CA ASN A 253 0.24 25.66 45.76
C ASN A 253 -0.80 24.77 45.06
N LEU A 254 -1.39 23.86 45.82
CA LEU A 254 -2.44 22.93 45.36
C LEU A 254 -3.85 23.34 45.83
N ASN A 255 -4.07 24.60 46.18
CA ASN A 255 -5.37 25.07 46.66
C ASN A 255 -6.42 24.94 45.55
N ASN A 256 -7.58 24.35 45.86
CA ASN A 256 -8.69 24.14 44.91
C ASN A 256 -8.30 23.34 43.64
N VAL A 257 -7.25 22.52 43.70
CA VAL A 257 -6.89 21.61 42.63
C VAL A 257 -7.80 20.39 42.70
N THR A 258 -8.68 20.26 41.72
CA THR A 258 -9.61 19.12 41.58
C THR A 258 -9.21 18.17 40.44
N ASN A 259 -8.35 18.63 39.53
CA ASN A 259 -7.94 17.89 38.34
C ASN A 259 -6.66 17.12 38.62
N VAL A 260 -6.81 15.91 39.14
CA VAL A 260 -5.72 14.92 39.22
C VAL A 260 -6.18 13.68 38.48
N ASN A 261 -5.56 13.43 37.33
CA ASN A 261 -5.90 12.30 36.47
C ASN A 261 -4.75 11.30 36.50
N THR A 262 -5.08 10.03 36.68
CA THR A 262 -4.12 8.91 36.66
C THR A 262 -4.64 7.82 35.74
N THR A 263 -3.75 7.16 35.00
CA THR A 263 -4.15 5.98 34.20
C THR A 263 -4.47 4.78 35.09
N ILE A 264 -3.67 4.56 36.13
CA ILE A 264 -3.82 3.50 37.14
C ILE A 264 -3.45 4.06 38.51
N GLY A 265 -4.00 3.45 39.57
CA GLY A 265 -3.76 3.84 40.95
C GLY A 265 -4.56 5.07 41.35
N LYS A 266 -4.34 5.53 42.58
CA LYS A 266 -5.04 6.69 43.14
C LYS A 266 -4.02 7.72 43.57
N ALA A 267 -4.19 8.95 43.10
CA ALA A 267 -3.44 10.10 43.58
C ALA A 267 -4.25 10.86 44.64
N THR A 268 -3.57 11.27 45.72
CA THR A 268 -4.13 12.12 46.76
C THR A 268 -3.23 13.33 46.99
N ILE A 269 -3.83 14.42 47.45
CA ILE A 269 -3.11 15.64 47.78
C ILE A 269 -3.15 15.82 49.30
N ILE A 270 -1.98 15.88 49.93
CA ILE A 270 -1.83 16.08 51.38
C ILE A 270 -0.69 17.06 51.63
N ASP A 271 -0.96 18.19 52.29
CA ASP A 271 0.04 19.22 52.64
C ASP A 271 0.90 19.70 51.45
N ASN A 272 0.28 20.06 50.32
CA ASN A 272 0.97 20.42 49.06
C ASN A 272 1.89 19.33 48.48
N ARG A 273 1.67 18.06 48.85
CA ARG A 273 2.33 16.90 48.24
C ARG A 273 1.32 16.12 47.41
N VAL A 274 1.76 15.65 46.25
CA VAL A 274 1.00 14.73 45.41
C VAL A 274 1.49 13.33 45.71
N ILE A 275 0.65 12.50 46.31
CA ILE A 275 0.99 11.12 46.67
C ILE A 275 0.24 10.21 45.69
N TRP A 276 0.97 9.58 44.79
CA TRP A 276 0.45 8.63 43.82
C TRP A 276 0.72 7.20 44.28
N ASN A 277 -0.34 6.51 44.71
CA ASN A 277 -0.26 5.13 45.17
C ASN A 277 -0.56 4.17 44.01
N LEU A 278 0.46 3.40 43.65
CA LEU A 278 0.51 2.38 42.62
C LEU A 278 0.83 0.99 43.21
N SER A 279 0.66 0.80 44.52
CA SER A 279 0.88 -0.51 45.13
C SER A 279 -0.05 -1.56 44.51
N GLY A 280 0.53 -2.70 44.13
CA GLY A 280 -0.11 -3.74 43.33
C GLY A 280 0.10 -3.60 41.82
N LEU A 281 0.77 -2.55 41.33
CA LEU A 281 1.09 -2.40 39.90
C LEU A 281 1.95 -3.59 39.43
N LYS A 282 1.58 -4.21 38.31
CA LYS A 282 2.39 -5.23 37.62
C LYS A 282 3.67 -4.60 37.09
N SER A 283 4.82 -5.26 37.24
CA SER A 283 6.03 -4.86 36.49
C SER A 283 5.81 -5.00 34.98
N SER A 284 6.60 -4.27 34.18
CA SER A 284 6.34 -4.02 32.75
C SER A 284 5.15 -3.09 32.44
N SER A 285 4.72 -2.28 33.41
CA SER A 285 3.67 -1.27 33.22
C SER A 285 4.22 0.09 32.82
N LEU A 286 3.43 0.80 32.00
CA LEU A 286 3.56 2.22 31.70
C LEU A 286 2.32 2.97 32.22
N VAL A 287 2.50 3.90 33.15
CA VAL A 287 1.41 4.65 33.79
C VAL A 287 1.70 6.14 33.84
N GLU A 288 0.65 6.96 33.90
CA GLU A 288 0.77 8.42 33.81
C GLU A 288 -0.11 9.12 34.85
N LEU A 289 0.43 10.19 35.45
CA LEU A 289 -0.26 11.14 36.31
C LEU A 289 -0.21 12.54 35.70
N THR A 290 -1.35 13.23 35.66
CA THR A 290 -1.45 14.63 35.26
C THR A 290 -2.13 15.45 36.35
N ILE A 291 -1.52 16.57 36.75
CA ILE A 291 -2.05 17.49 37.76
C ILE A 291 -1.81 18.96 37.37
N ASP A 292 -2.80 19.81 37.65
CA ASP A 292 -2.67 21.26 37.50
C ASP A 292 -2.27 21.90 38.83
N ILE A 293 -1.20 22.70 38.86
CA ILE A 293 -0.69 23.43 40.03
C ILE A 293 -0.87 24.94 39.84
N ASN A 294 -1.09 25.67 40.93
CA ASN A 294 -1.32 27.11 40.89
C ASN A 294 -0.07 27.88 41.33
N LEU A 295 0.34 28.88 40.56
CA LEU A 295 1.34 29.86 41.01
C LEU A 295 0.73 30.69 42.15
N ASN A 296 1.52 30.97 43.19
CA ASN A 296 1.07 31.76 44.33
C ASN A 296 0.58 33.14 43.88
N ASN A 297 -0.55 33.59 44.41
CA ASN A 297 -1.25 34.81 43.95
C ASN A 297 -0.36 36.07 43.98
N ASN A 298 0.57 36.16 44.93
CA ASN A 298 1.53 37.28 45.04
C ASN A 298 2.64 37.27 43.97
N LEU A 299 2.76 36.20 43.19
CA LEU A 299 3.75 36.04 42.12
C LEU A 299 3.12 36.17 40.71
N ILE A 300 1.79 36.11 40.60
CA ILE A 300 1.09 36.24 39.31
C ILE A 300 1.30 37.64 38.74
N GLY A 301 1.90 37.71 37.55
CA GLY A 301 2.19 38.99 36.87
C GLY A 301 3.43 39.72 37.39
N VAL A 302 4.15 39.15 38.36
CA VAL A 302 5.45 39.69 38.82
C VAL A 302 6.56 39.30 37.85
N GLY A 303 6.46 38.10 37.27
CA GLY A 303 7.47 37.53 36.38
C GLY A 303 8.68 36.99 37.13
N GLY A 304 9.10 35.77 36.78
CA GLY A 304 10.20 35.09 37.45
C GLY A 304 10.50 33.72 36.87
N VAL A 305 11.44 33.01 37.49
CA VAL A 305 11.78 31.62 37.19
C VAL A 305 11.48 30.78 38.43
N TYR A 306 10.61 29.80 38.28
CA TYR A 306 9.98 29.09 39.38
C TYR A 306 10.20 27.58 39.25
N PRO A 307 11.06 26.98 40.09
CA PRO A 307 11.06 25.54 40.32
C PRO A 307 9.66 25.07 40.75
N THR A 308 9.18 23.99 40.15
CA THR A 308 7.82 23.51 40.43
C THR A 308 7.75 22.68 41.70
N HIS A 309 8.80 21.91 42.00
CA HIS A 309 8.88 20.98 43.13
C HIS A 309 10.27 20.99 43.75
N THR A 310 10.36 20.67 45.04
CA THR A 310 11.63 20.58 45.79
C THR A 310 12.31 19.23 45.65
N LYS A 311 11.52 18.15 45.54
CA LYS A 311 11.98 16.78 45.31
C LYS A 311 10.82 15.86 44.92
N THR A 312 11.16 14.67 44.45
CA THR A 312 10.24 13.55 44.24
C THR A 312 10.83 12.30 44.90
N ASP A 313 10.03 11.61 45.71
CA ASP A 313 10.40 10.35 46.35
C ASP A 313 9.63 9.20 45.69
N VAL A 314 10.30 8.09 45.37
CA VAL A 314 9.68 6.86 44.90
C VAL A 314 10.00 5.75 45.88
N SER A 315 9.01 5.36 46.68
CA SER A 315 9.10 4.24 47.62
C SER A 315 8.54 3.00 46.97
N TYR A 316 9.33 1.92 46.90
CA TYR A 316 8.90 0.70 46.23
C TYR A 316 9.41 -0.57 46.90
N LYS A 317 8.58 -1.61 46.83
CA LYS A 317 8.90 -2.97 47.25
C LYS A 317 8.53 -3.94 46.13
N ILE A 318 9.51 -4.67 45.62
CA ILE A 318 9.31 -5.71 44.61
C ILE A 318 10.29 -6.86 44.84
N GLY A 319 9.76 -8.08 44.97
CA GLY A 319 10.54 -9.23 45.42
C GLY A 319 11.18 -8.98 46.79
N SER A 320 12.51 -9.16 46.88
CA SER A 320 13.29 -8.90 48.11
C SER A 320 13.72 -7.44 48.29
N ILE A 321 13.54 -6.59 47.28
CA ILE A 321 13.92 -5.17 47.34
C ILE A 321 12.82 -4.38 48.02
N ASN A 322 13.19 -3.54 48.99
CA ASN A 322 12.30 -2.58 49.65
C ASN A 322 13.11 -1.31 49.95
N THR A 323 12.86 -0.23 49.21
CA THR A 323 13.67 0.98 49.29
C THR A 323 12.85 2.24 48.96
N THR A 324 13.45 3.40 49.20
CA THR A 324 12.94 4.69 48.74
C THR A 324 14.08 5.44 48.10
N GLU A 325 13.87 5.89 46.86
CA GLU A 325 14.82 6.72 46.13
C GLU A 325 14.26 8.14 45.99
N SER A 326 15.12 9.14 46.21
CA SER A 326 14.75 10.55 46.17
C SER A 326 15.55 11.26 45.08
N SER A 327 14.89 12.13 44.32
CA SER A 327 15.54 13.02 43.37
C SER A 327 15.13 14.46 43.61
N THR A 328 16.10 15.38 43.56
CA THR A 328 15.88 16.83 43.57
C THR A 328 15.72 17.41 42.17
N GLU A 329 15.90 16.59 41.12
CA GLU A 329 15.68 17.00 39.74
C GLU A 329 14.22 17.38 39.53
N THR A 330 13.98 18.60 39.06
CA THR A 330 12.66 19.19 39.00
C THR A 330 12.51 20.05 37.76
N THR A 331 11.27 20.21 37.30
CA THR A 331 10.97 21.14 36.21
C THR A 331 10.90 22.57 36.75
N ILE A 332 11.37 23.51 35.94
CA ILE A 332 11.50 24.92 36.29
C ILE A 332 10.84 25.75 35.18
N LEU A 333 9.84 26.55 35.54
CA LEU A 333 9.07 27.36 34.60
C LEU A 333 9.45 28.82 34.69
N LYS A 334 9.69 29.46 33.54
CA LYS A 334 9.82 30.92 33.45
C LYS A 334 8.49 31.54 33.06
N ASP A 335 8.07 32.53 33.83
CA ASP A 335 6.79 33.22 33.68
C ASP A 335 6.90 34.50 32.87
N ASN A 336 8.08 35.09 32.67
CA ASN A 336 8.18 36.36 31.95
C ASN A 336 9.14 36.31 30.76
N TYR A 337 8.77 37.01 29.70
CA TYR A 337 9.53 37.09 28.47
C TYR A 337 9.50 38.52 27.93
N VAL A 338 10.52 38.86 27.14
CA VAL A 338 10.73 40.22 26.66
C VAL A 338 10.09 40.39 25.30
N VAL A 339 9.32 41.46 25.13
CA VAL A 339 8.86 41.98 23.85
C VAL A 339 9.83 43.08 23.42
N THR A 340 10.57 42.82 22.35
CA THR A 340 11.61 43.72 21.82
C THR A 340 11.12 44.38 20.54
N TYR A 341 11.23 45.71 20.48
CA TYR A 341 10.99 46.48 19.28
C TYR A 341 12.29 46.67 18.51
N ASP A 342 12.38 46.04 17.35
CA ASP A 342 13.51 46.17 16.44
C ASP A 342 13.17 47.19 15.35
N ALA A 343 13.98 48.26 15.33
CA ALA A 343 13.86 49.37 14.39
C ALA A 343 13.96 48.95 12.91
N ASN A 344 14.56 47.78 12.64
CA ASN A 344 14.75 47.23 11.30
C ASN A 344 15.25 48.31 10.31
N THR A 345 16.30 49.03 10.73
CA THR A 345 16.74 50.29 10.13
C THR A 345 17.12 50.11 8.66
N PRO A 346 16.46 50.82 7.72
CA PRO A 346 16.84 50.80 6.31
C PRO A 346 18.25 51.38 6.07
N THR A 347 18.97 50.83 5.10
CA THR A 347 20.33 51.27 4.74
C THR A 347 20.38 52.76 4.42
N GLY A 348 21.26 53.50 5.11
CA GLY A 348 21.47 54.93 4.92
C GLY A 348 20.56 55.84 5.76
N CYS A 349 19.81 55.29 6.71
CA CYS A 349 18.95 56.03 7.62
C CYS A 349 19.34 55.83 9.10
N VAL A 350 19.06 56.85 9.92
CA VAL A 350 19.10 56.75 11.39
C VAL A 350 17.66 56.83 11.91
N VAL A 351 17.17 55.76 12.54
CA VAL A 351 15.80 55.68 13.06
C VAL A 351 15.73 56.33 14.44
N SER A 352 14.71 57.15 14.69
CA SER A 352 14.39 57.70 16.02
C SER A 352 12.95 57.39 16.43
N GLY A 353 12.67 57.30 17.74
CA GLY A 353 11.33 57.05 18.26
C GLY A 353 10.89 55.58 18.31
N VAL A 354 11.83 54.64 18.47
CA VAL A 354 11.54 53.21 18.65
C VAL A 354 11.09 52.96 20.10
N PRO A 355 9.99 52.22 20.35
CA PRO A 355 9.57 51.88 21.70
C PRO A 355 10.65 51.12 22.48
N SER A 356 10.70 51.34 23.79
CA SER A 356 11.54 50.53 24.68
C SER A 356 11.00 49.11 24.80
N SER A 357 11.88 48.12 24.90
CA SER A 357 11.49 46.74 25.20
C SER A 357 10.75 46.66 26.54
N LYS A 358 9.73 45.81 26.61
CA LYS A 358 8.91 45.60 27.80
C LYS A 358 8.82 44.10 28.12
N THR A 359 8.70 43.78 29.39
CA THR A 359 8.59 42.40 29.88
C THR A 359 7.14 42.12 30.24
N TYR A 360 6.63 40.96 29.81
CA TYR A 360 5.26 40.51 30.06
C TYR A 360 5.27 39.08 30.62
N SER A 361 4.28 38.75 31.44
CA SER A 361 4.09 37.38 31.90
C SER A 361 3.45 36.52 30.80
N VAL A 362 3.70 35.21 30.80
CA VAL A 362 3.05 34.25 29.89
C VAL A 362 1.54 34.37 30.05
N PHE A 363 0.81 34.32 28.94
CA PHE A 363 -0.64 34.56 28.87
C PHE A 363 -1.10 36.00 29.14
N ASP A 364 -0.21 36.97 29.28
CA ASP A 364 -0.63 38.38 29.25
C ASP A 364 -1.13 38.78 27.86
N ASN A 365 -2.19 39.59 27.83
CA ASN A 365 -2.66 40.25 26.61
C ASN A 365 -1.73 41.43 26.32
N VAL A 366 -0.86 41.28 25.33
CA VAL A 366 0.11 42.30 24.94
C VAL A 366 -0.47 43.13 23.79
N LYS A 367 -0.66 44.43 24.02
CA LYS A 367 -0.99 45.39 22.97
C LYS A 367 0.30 45.90 22.32
N ILE A 368 0.33 45.91 20.99
CA ILE A 368 1.43 46.47 20.21
C ILE A 368 1.35 48.00 20.30
N GLU A 369 2.44 48.63 20.73
CA GLU A 369 2.62 50.09 20.76
C GLU A 369 2.31 50.74 19.40
N ASP A 370 1.64 51.89 19.42
CA ASP A 370 1.23 52.67 18.24
C ASP A 370 2.24 53.78 17.88
N THR A 371 3.38 53.83 18.58
CA THR A 371 4.43 54.83 18.34
C THR A 371 4.96 54.70 16.91
N VAL A 372 4.98 55.83 16.20
CA VAL A 372 5.45 55.91 14.81
C VAL A 372 6.91 56.38 14.80
N PRO A 373 7.90 55.49 14.57
CA PRO A 373 9.29 55.90 14.46
C PRO A 373 9.53 56.68 13.17
N THR A 374 10.55 57.55 13.17
CA THR A 374 10.90 58.39 12.02
C THR A 374 12.25 57.98 11.43
N CYS A 375 12.36 58.07 10.10
CA CYS A 375 13.54 57.70 9.34
C CYS A 375 13.63 58.57 8.09
N THR A 376 14.64 59.43 7.96
CA THR A 376 14.76 60.37 6.83
C THR A 376 14.82 59.61 5.49
N GLY A 377 13.93 59.95 4.57
CA GLY A 377 13.82 59.28 3.26
C GLY A 377 12.99 58.00 3.27
N TYR A 378 12.37 57.62 4.39
CA TYR A 378 11.49 56.45 4.51
C TYR A 378 10.22 56.80 5.32
N GLN A 379 9.08 56.22 4.94
CA GLN A 379 7.81 56.28 5.65
C GLN A 379 7.61 54.98 6.44
N PHE A 380 7.40 55.09 7.75
CA PHE A 380 6.98 53.96 8.59
C PHE A 380 5.62 53.41 8.14
N LYS A 381 5.49 52.09 8.11
CA LYS A 381 4.24 51.40 7.73
C LYS A 381 3.52 50.84 8.94
N GLU A 382 4.12 49.87 9.60
CA GLU A 382 3.54 49.16 10.73
C GLU A 382 4.61 48.43 11.55
N TRP A 383 4.22 48.05 12.75
CA TRP A 383 4.93 47.12 13.61
C TRP A 383 4.47 45.69 13.32
N LYS A 384 5.39 44.80 12.92
CA LYS A 384 5.08 43.42 12.57
C LYS A 384 5.72 42.45 13.55
N VAL A 385 4.91 41.65 14.23
CA VAL A 385 5.40 40.57 15.10
C VAL A 385 6.05 39.48 14.24
N THR A 386 7.30 39.14 14.52
CA THR A 386 8.06 38.12 13.78
C THR A 386 8.12 36.77 14.49
N THR A 387 7.87 36.73 15.80
CA THR A 387 7.74 35.49 16.56
C THR A 387 6.34 34.90 16.38
N ASN A 388 6.22 33.57 16.33
CA ASN A 388 4.91 32.90 16.26
C ASN A 388 4.15 33.10 17.58
N VAL A 389 3.05 33.85 17.55
CA VAL A 389 2.22 34.20 18.72
C VAL A 389 0.75 33.97 18.42
N GLU A 390 -0.03 33.64 19.44
CA GLU A 390 -1.49 33.60 19.34
C GLU A 390 -2.04 35.03 19.30
N LYS A 391 -2.64 35.42 18.17
CA LYS A 391 -3.17 36.78 17.98
C LYS A 391 -4.58 36.90 18.53
N LEU A 392 -4.81 37.94 19.34
CA LEU A 392 -6.15 38.34 19.78
C LEU A 392 -6.81 39.27 18.75
N SER A 393 -5.99 40.13 18.13
CA SER A 393 -6.41 41.08 17.10
C SER A 393 -5.22 41.43 16.18
N ASN A 394 -5.41 42.37 15.27
CA ASN A 394 -4.31 42.87 14.42
C ASN A 394 -3.22 43.60 15.23
N ASP A 395 -3.55 44.14 16.41
CA ASP A 395 -2.69 44.96 17.26
C ASP A 395 -2.43 44.37 18.65
N SER A 396 -2.83 43.11 18.91
CA SER A 396 -2.57 42.46 20.19
C SER A 396 -2.42 40.94 20.08
N PHE A 397 -1.65 40.36 21.01
CA PHE A 397 -1.37 38.94 21.07
C PHE A 397 -1.28 38.44 22.51
N ILE A 398 -1.41 37.14 22.71
CA ILE A 398 -1.18 36.48 24.00
C ILE A 398 0.31 36.17 24.13
N MET A 399 0.91 36.60 25.23
CA MET A 399 2.33 36.39 25.48
C MET A 399 2.68 34.89 25.52
N PRO A 400 3.57 34.40 24.64
CA PRO A 400 3.97 33.00 24.62
C PRO A 400 5.04 32.70 25.69
N THR A 401 5.45 31.43 25.79
CA THR A 401 6.58 31.00 26.62
C THR A 401 7.94 31.28 25.98
N SER A 402 8.10 32.39 25.26
CA SER A 402 9.34 32.79 24.58
C SER A 402 9.40 34.30 24.33
N ASN A 403 10.60 34.84 24.09
CA ASN A 403 10.75 36.26 23.75
C ASN A 403 10.10 36.59 22.40
N VAL A 404 9.46 37.75 22.31
CA VAL A 404 8.76 38.20 21.11
C VAL A 404 9.51 39.36 20.49
N THR A 405 9.82 39.27 19.19
CA THR A 405 10.39 40.38 18.43
C THR A 405 9.33 41.01 17.54
N ILE A 406 9.24 42.34 17.56
CA ILE A 406 8.35 43.15 16.74
C ILE A 406 9.20 44.08 15.90
N LYS A 407 9.14 43.94 14.58
CA LYS A 407 9.99 44.69 13.64
C LYS A 407 9.23 45.83 12.97
N ALA A 408 9.87 46.98 12.83
CA ALA A 408 9.34 48.07 12.01
C ALA A 408 9.39 47.70 10.52
N THR A 409 8.36 48.08 9.78
CA THR A 409 8.34 47.98 8.32
C THR A 409 8.41 49.39 7.71
N TRP A 410 9.30 49.59 6.73
CA TRP A 410 9.58 50.90 6.12
C TRP A 410 9.29 50.91 4.62
N LYS A 411 8.88 52.06 4.09
CA LYS A 411 8.73 52.32 2.65
C LYS A 411 9.58 53.52 2.24
N LYS A 412 10.51 53.37 1.28
CA LYS A 412 11.34 54.50 0.80
C LYS A 412 10.48 55.60 0.16
N VAL A 413 10.72 56.86 0.51
CA VAL A 413 10.02 58.03 -0.02
C VAL A 413 10.61 58.36 -1.39
N GLY A 414 9.89 58.02 -2.47
CA GLY A 414 10.23 58.32 -3.85
C GLY A 414 9.08 59.06 -4.56
N LEU A 415 9.45 59.87 -5.56
CA LEU A 415 8.58 60.76 -6.36
C LEU A 415 7.21 60.16 -6.68
N VAL A 416 6.19 60.97 -6.40
CA VAL A 416 4.77 60.71 -6.66
C VAL A 416 4.55 60.46 -8.16
N LYS A 417 4.24 59.22 -8.52
CA LYS A 417 3.41 58.96 -9.70
C LYS A 417 1.96 58.94 -9.23
N SER A 418 1.17 59.89 -9.72
CA SER A 418 -0.28 59.81 -9.65
C SER A 418 -0.75 58.61 -10.48
N MET A 419 -1.42 57.67 -9.85
CA MET A 419 -2.27 56.68 -10.51
C MET A 419 -3.45 56.41 -9.59
N ASP A 420 -4.63 56.48 -10.17
CA ASP A 420 -5.92 56.24 -9.54
C ASP A 420 -5.94 54.96 -8.69
N GLY A 421 -6.59 55.07 -7.55
CA GLY A 421 -6.55 54.08 -6.50
C GLY A 421 -7.09 52.71 -6.91
N LYS A 422 -6.28 51.67 -6.67
CA LYS A 422 -6.77 50.34 -6.29
C LYS A 422 -5.81 49.75 -5.26
N ILE A 423 -6.32 49.48 -4.06
CA ILE A 423 -5.57 48.84 -2.97
C ILE A 423 -5.22 47.43 -3.44
N SER A 424 -3.94 47.17 -3.80
CA SER A 424 -3.48 45.81 -4.11
C SER A 424 -3.22 45.07 -2.80
N LYS A 425 -4.15 44.20 -2.41
CA LYS A 425 -3.91 43.16 -1.42
C LYS A 425 -2.90 42.19 -2.06
N VAL A 426 -1.67 42.10 -1.56
CA VAL A 426 -0.77 41.01 -1.97
C VAL A 426 -1.38 39.70 -1.46
N GLN A 427 -2.08 39.01 -2.36
CA GLN A 427 -2.84 37.79 -2.12
C GLN A 427 -1.92 36.58 -2.35
N THR A 428 -2.03 35.54 -1.52
CA THR A 428 -1.32 34.28 -1.80
C THR A 428 -1.96 33.59 -3.00
N LEU A 429 -1.20 32.79 -3.76
CA LEU A 429 -1.76 32.05 -4.90
C LEU A 429 -2.90 31.11 -4.47
N TYR A 430 -2.76 30.45 -3.31
CA TYR A 430 -3.86 29.65 -2.74
C TYR A 430 -5.14 30.47 -2.61
N LYS A 431 -5.03 31.66 -2.01
CA LYS A 431 -6.19 32.52 -1.77
C LYS A 431 -6.75 33.10 -3.06
N LEU A 432 -5.91 33.38 -4.04
CA LEU A 432 -6.33 33.79 -5.39
C LEU A 432 -7.23 32.72 -6.03
N ILE A 433 -6.83 31.46 -5.98
CA ILE A 433 -7.63 30.35 -6.52
C ILE A 433 -8.90 30.17 -5.68
N ALA A 434 -8.79 30.15 -4.36
CA ALA A 434 -9.92 29.96 -3.45
C ALA A 434 -11.00 31.06 -3.62
N ASP A 435 -10.59 32.33 -3.66
CA ASP A 435 -11.50 33.48 -3.84
C ASP A 435 -12.10 33.51 -5.26
N GLY A 436 -11.45 32.85 -6.23
CA GLY A 436 -11.95 32.67 -7.60
C GLY A 436 -12.90 31.48 -7.77
N SER A 437 -13.05 30.62 -6.76
CA SER A 437 -13.95 29.47 -6.81
C SER A 437 -15.41 29.92 -6.95
N ARG A 438 -16.13 29.26 -7.86
CA ARG A 438 -17.56 29.51 -8.11
C ARG A 438 -18.48 28.66 -7.24
N GLY A 439 -17.93 27.83 -6.36
CA GLY A 439 -18.69 26.94 -5.47
C GLY A 439 -18.16 25.50 -5.48
N LEU A 440 -18.93 24.61 -4.86
CA LEU A 440 -18.67 23.16 -4.89
C LEU A 440 -18.91 22.61 -6.29
N ASP A 441 -18.22 21.53 -6.65
CA ASP A 441 -18.38 20.82 -7.93
C ASP A 441 -19.52 19.79 -7.95
N THR A 442 -20.52 19.93 -7.06
CA THR A 442 -21.66 18.99 -6.96
C THR A 442 -22.47 18.87 -8.25
N ASP A 443 -22.50 19.93 -9.05
CA ASP A 443 -23.25 19.99 -10.31
C ASP A 443 -22.36 19.75 -11.54
N VAL A 444 -21.07 19.45 -11.34
CA VAL A 444 -20.14 19.19 -12.44
C VAL A 444 -20.32 17.77 -12.93
N ASN A 445 -20.79 17.63 -14.16
CA ASN A 445 -20.77 16.34 -14.84
C ASN A 445 -19.36 16.05 -15.37
N PHE A 446 -18.66 15.12 -14.74
CA PHE A 446 -17.36 14.67 -15.20
C PHE A 446 -17.43 13.59 -16.26
N SER A 447 -18.61 13.10 -16.66
CA SER A 447 -18.79 12.06 -17.71
C SER A 447 -19.01 12.63 -19.12
N SER A 448 -19.23 13.95 -19.26
CA SER A 448 -19.54 14.60 -20.53
C SER A 448 -18.50 15.64 -20.95
N LYS A 449 -18.46 15.93 -22.27
CA LYS A 449 -17.67 17.03 -22.82
C LYS A 449 -18.08 18.37 -22.20
N ILE A 450 -17.11 19.27 -22.05
CA ILE A 450 -17.29 20.56 -21.37
C ILE A 450 -18.36 21.39 -22.08
N ASP A 451 -19.48 21.58 -21.39
CA ASP A 451 -20.67 22.33 -21.79
C ASP A 451 -20.77 23.61 -20.95
N ALA A 452 -20.03 24.66 -21.33
CA ALA A 452 -20.11 26.01 -20.73
C ALA A 452 -19.67 26.19 -19.24
N HIS A 453 -19.16 25.14 -18.57
CA HIS A 453 -18.75 25.18 -17.16
C HIS A 453 -17.23 25.41 -16.92
N SER A 454 -16.61 26.36 -17.64
CA SER A 454 -15.21 26.75 -17.34
C SER A 454 -15.14 27.63 -16.08
N GLY A 455 -14.12 27.43 -15.26
CA GLY A 455 -13.90 28.21 -14.04
C GLY A 455 -13.06 27.48 -13.01
N ILE A 456 -13.11 27.99 -11.78
CA ILE A 456 -12.52 27.36 -10.60
C ILE A 456 -13.64 26.76 -9.76
N TYR A 457 -13.46 25.53 -9.31
CA TYR A 457 -14.40 24.81 -8.46
C TYR A 457 -13.69 24.28 -7.22
N THR A 458 -14.45 24.09 -6.14
CA THR A 458 -13.99 23.43 -4.92
C THR A 458 -14.45 21.98 -4.94
N ILE A 459 -13.54 21.04 -4.68
CA ILE A 459 -13.88 19.61 -4.61
C ILE A 459 -14.76 19.35 -3.38
N VAL A 460 -15.96 18.81 -3.60
CA VAL A 460 -16.98 18.60 -2.56
C VAL A 460 -16.47 17.76 -1.37
N SER A 461 -15.65 16.75 -1.62
CA SER A 461 -15.11 15.87 -0.57
C SER A 461 -14.13 16.58 0.37
N THR A 462 -13.48 17.65 -0.09
CA THR A 462 -12.48 18.42 0.67
C THR A 462 -13.05 19.67 1.35
N LYS A 463 -14.37 19.91 1.24
CA LYS A 463 -14.99 21.18 1.69
C LYS A 463 -14.81 21.47 3.18
N ASN A 464 -14.63 20.43 3.99
CA ASN A 464 -14.48 20.51 5.45
C ASN A 464 -13.01 20.47 5.89
N ASP A 465 -12.08 20.30 4.95
CA ASP A 465 -10.66 20.28 5.26
C ASP A 465 -10.21 21.67 5.68
N LYS A 466 -9.12 21.73 6.45
CA LYS A 466 -8.49 23.01 6.84
C LYS A 466 -8.11 23.86 5.62
N TYR A 467 -7.73 23.21 4.53
CA TYR A 467 -7.45 23.80 3.23
C TYR A 467 -8.21 23.03 2.14
N PRO A 468 -9.46 23.43 1.81
CA PRO A 468 -10.21 22.80 0.74
C PRO A 468 -9.47 22.88 -0.61
N VAL A 469 -9.62 21.84 -1.42
CA VAL A 469 -8.96 21.76 -2.72
C VAL A 469 -9.81 22.47 -3.77
N HIS A 470 -9.21 23.45 -4.43
CA HIS A 470 -9.80 24.23 -5.52
C HIS A 470 -9.05 23.94 -6.82
N TYR A 471 -9.73 23.69 -7.92
CA TYR A 471 -9.11 23.31 -9.20
C TYR A 471 -9.65 24.11 -10.38
N TYR A 472 -8.82 24.26 -11.41
CA TYR A 472 -9.19 24.88 -12.67
C TYR A 472 -9.82 23.87 -13.63
N ARG A 473 -10.92 24.26 -14.29
CA ARG A 473 -11.64 23.45 -15.29
C ARG A 473 -11.89 24.22 -16.58
N GLY A 474 -11.67 23.55 -17.71
CA GLY A 474 -11.98 24.06 -19.05
C GLY A 474 -10.96 25.05 -19.61
N ASN A 475 -11.41 25.95 -20.48
CA ASN A 475 -10.54 26.90 -21.17
C ASN A 475 -10.21 28.08 -20.24
N ILE A 476 -9.12 27.93 -19.51
CA ILE A 476 -8.61 28.93 -18.57
C ILE A 476 -7.40 29.63 -19.19
N SER A 477 -7.43 30.97 -19.20
CA SER A 477 -6.34 31.80 -19.73
C SER A 477 -5.48 32.45 -18.65
N ASN A 478 -6.00 32.60 -17.42
CA ASN A 478 -5.42 33.38 -16.34
C ASN A 478 -4.75 32.53 -15.24
N ASN A 479 -4.15 31.39 -15.60
CA ASN A 479 -3.52 30.47 -14.66
C ASN A 479 -2.02 30.21 -14.95
N ASN A 480 -1.35 31.15 -15.60
CA ASN A 480 0.08 31.07 -15.90
C ASN A 480 0.90 31.63 -14.75
N VAL A 481 2.00 30.95 -14.42
CA VAL A 481 2.95 31.33 -13.38
C VAL A 481 4.35 31.33 -13.99
N LEU A 482 5.13 32.38 -13.73
CA LEU A 482 6.56 32.45 -14.00
C LEU A 482 7.33 32.16 -12.71
N PHE A 483 8.02 31.03 -12.67
CA PHE A 483 8.77 30.57 -11.51
C PHE A 483 10.04 29.85 -11.95
N ALA A 484 11.19 30.21 -11.35
CA ALA A 484 12.50 29.65 -11.68
C ALA A 484 12.91 29.79 -13.16
N GLY A 485 12.44 30.84 -13.85
CA GLY A 485 12.69 31.04 -15.29
C GLY A 485 11.83 30.17 -16.21
N PHE A 486 10.95 29.35 -15.65
CA PHE A 486 10.02 28.49 -16.40
C PHE A 486 8.59 28.99 -16.29
N CYS A 487 7.82 28.70 -17.33
CA CYS A 487 6.39 28.90 -17.36
C CYS A 487 5.68 27.66 -16.84
N TRP A 488 4.71 27.87 -15.96
CA TRP A 488 3.92 26.84 -15.32
C TRP A 488 2.43 27.15 -15.47
N LYS A 489 1.59 26.11 -15.46
CA LYS A 489 0.13 26.23 -15.30
C LYS A 489 -0.27 25.85 -13.89
N MET A 490 -1.06 26.68 -13.22
CA MET A 490 -1.71 26.30 -11.96
C MET A 490 -2.82 25.29 -12.25
N VAL A 491 -2.79 24.18 -11.51
CA VAL A 491 -3.74 23.07 -11.68
C VAL A 491 -4.80 23.10 -10.60
N ARG A 492 -4.35 23.08 -9.34
CA ARG A 492 -5.20 23.10 -8.15
C ARG A 492 -4.44 23.55 -6.91
N THR A 493 -5.16 23.87 -5.83
CA THR A 493 -4.58 23.97 -4.49
C THR A 493 -4.32 22.59 -3.88
N THR A 494 -3.55 22.56 -2.80
CA THR A 494 -3.23 21.34 -2.04
C THR A 494 -3.83 21.36 -0.64
N SER A 495 -3.99 20.19 -0.03
CA SER A 495 -4.55 20.01 1.33
C SER A 495 -3.66 20.61 2.43
N THR A 496 -2.41 20.96 2.10
CA THR A 496 -1.44 21.67 2.94
C THR A 496 -1.53 23.19 2.81
N GLY A 497 -2.33 23.71 1.86
CA GLY A 497 -2.49 25.15 1.60
C GLY A 497 -1.53 25.72 0.53
N GLY A 498 -0.86 24.85 -0.23
CA GLY A 498 -0.01 25.19 -1.38
C GLY A 498 -0.76 25.19 -2.72
N VAL A 499 -0.01 25.24 -3.83
CA VAL A 499 -0.55 25.24 -5.21
C VAL A 499 0.26 24.32 -6.10
N LYS A 500 -0.40 23.30 -6.67
CA LYS A 500 0.20 22.37 -7.62
C LYS A 500 0.26 22.97 -9.02
N LEU A 501 1.43 22.86 -9.63
CA LEU A 501 1.80 23.39 -10.93
C LEU A 501 2.21 22.28 -11.90
N ILE A 502 1.99 22.47 -13.19
CA ILE A 502 2.57 21.63 -14.25
C ILE A 502 3.42 22.48 -15.20
N TYR A 503 4.57 21.93 -15.58
CA TYR A 503 5.53 22.56 -16.47
C TYR A 503 4.89 22.91 -17.82
N ASN A 504 5.21 24.10 -18.32
CA ASN A 504 4.75 24.63 -19.60
C ASN A 504 5.87 25.41 -20.30
N GLY A 505 7.09 24.87 -20.32
CA GLY A 505 8.19 25.41 -21.11
C GLY A 505 9.03 26.50 -20.45
N VAL A 506 10.04 26.95 -21.18
CA VAL A 506 10.91 28.06 -20.79
C VAL A 506 10.19 29.39 -21.07
N TYR A 507 10.41 30.38 -20.21
CA TYR A 507 9.94 31.74 -20.48
C TYR A 507 10.74 32.38 -21.61
N ASP A 508 10.05 32.96 -22.58
CA ASP A 508 10.64 33.72 -23.68
C ASP A 508 10.04 35.12 -23.72
N GLU A 509 10.84 36.15 -23.99
CA GLU A 509 10.36 37.54 -24.03
C GLU A 509 9.35 37.78 -25.16
N VAL A 510 9.40 36.98 -26.24
CA VAL A 510 8.50 37.09 -27.39
C VAL A 510 7.20 36.30 -27.18
N ASN A 511 7.31 35.02 -26.80
CA ASN A 511 6.13 34.14 -26.62
C ASN A 511 5.57 34.10 -25.19
N LYS A 512 6.26 34.75 -24.24
CA LYS A 512 5.91 34.80 -22.82
C LYS A 512 5.66 33.39 -22.27
N CYS A 513 4.50 33.12 -21.68
CA CYS A 513 4.10 31.78 -21.22
C CYS A 513 3.12 31.04 -22.13
N ASN A 514 2.99 31.45 -23.39
CA ASN A 514 2.08 30.83 -24.37
C ASN A 514 2.70 29.60 -25.07
N ASN A 515 3.45 28.78 -24.34
CA ASN A 515 4.11 27.60 -24.88
C ASN A 515 3.09 26.49 -25.20
N THR A 516 3.19 25.93 -26.40
CA THR A 516 2.41 24.78 -26.89
C THR A 516 3.33 23.84 -27.67
N GLY A 517 2.83 22.66 -28.08
CA GLY A 517 3.63 21.69 -28.81
C GLY A 517 4.86 21.23 -28.01
N ILE A 518 5.96 21.01 -28.71
CA ILE A 518 7.24 20.59 -28.13
C ILE A 518 7.85 21.61 -27.14
N ALA A 519 7.42 22.87 -27.16
CA ALA A 519 7.92 23.88 -26.23
C ALA A 519 7.35 23.71 -24.82
N SER A 520 6.28 22.92 -24.65
CA SER A 520 5.58 22.72 -23.38
C SER A 520 6.14 21.59 -22.50
N GLN A 521 7.19 20.91 -22.95
CA GLN A 521 7.73 19.67 -22.36
C GLN A 521 9.25 19.77 -22.16
N ILE A 522 9.80 18.90 -21.30
CA ILE A 522 11.26 18.83 -21.07
C ILE A 522 11.97 17.81 -21.99
N GLY A 523 11.20 16.99 -22.70
CA GLY A 523 11.68 15.89 -23.53
C GLY A 523 10.57 14.89 -23.82
N THR A 524 10.93 13.75 -24.41
CA THR A 524 10.04 12.58 -24.59
C THR A 524 10.72 11.32 -24.09
N SER A 525 9.96 10.42 -23.47
CA SER A 525 10.46 9.09 -23.07
C SER A 525 9.34 8.07 -23.02
N ALA A 526 9.73 6.79 -23.00
CA ALA A 526 8.87 5.77 -22.42
C ALA A 526 8.57 6.12 -20.96
N PHE A 527 7.42 5.71 -20.43
CA PHE A 527 7.22 5.72 -18.99
C PHE A 527 8.21 4.73 -18.35
N ASN A 528 8.27 3.53 -18.93
CA ASN A 528 9.28 2.51 -18.67
C ASN A 528 9.61 1.80 -20.00
N SER A 529 10.89 1.58 -20.30
CA SER A 529 11.30 0.88 -21.53
C SER A 529 10.90 -0.60 -21.54
N ASN A 530 10.74 -1.19 -20.35
CA ASN A 530 10.18 -2.53 -20.22
C ASN A 530 8.67 -2.48 -19.97
N TYR A 531 7.96 -3.44 -20.54
CA TYR A 531 6.51 -3.63 -20.42
C TYR A 531 6.14 -5.11 -20.23
N THR A 532 7.13 -5.97 -19.98
CA THR A 532 6.95 -7.42 -19.93
C THR A 532 6.48 -7.90 -18.56
N SER A 533 6.26 -7.02 -17.59
CA SER A 533 5.84 -7.38 -16.24
C SER A 533 4.77 -6.43 -15.69
N PRO A 534 3.84 -6.93 -14.84
CA PRO A 534 2.95 -6.08 -14.05
C PRO A 534 3.69 -5.00 -13.25
N ALA A 535 4.90 -5.29 -12.77
CA ALA A 535 5.71 -4.35 -12.00
C ALA A 535 6.00 -3.04 -12.76
N ASP A 536 6.02 -3.07 -14.10
CA ASP A 536 6.38 -1.91 -14.92
C ASP A 536 5.33 -0.79 -14.88
N VAL A 537 4.19 -0.97 -14.21
CA VAL A 537 3.14 0.05 -13.99
C VAL A 537 3.41 1.00 -12.80
N GLY A 538 4.68 1.30 -12.50
CA GLY A 538 5.06 2.13 -11.37
C GLY A 538 6.01 3.27 -11.73
N TYR A 539 5.83 4.43 -11.11
CA TYR A 539 6.80 5.52 -11.08
C TYR A 539 8.12 5.04 -10.46
N MET A 540 8.00 4.12 -9.51
CA MET A 540 9.03 3.16 -9.10
C MET A 540 8.44 1.76 -9.08
N TYR A 541 9.28 0.74 -9.26
CA TYR A 541 8.87 -0.66 -9.39
C TYR A 541 9.81 -1.61 -8.66
N GLY A 542 9.31 -2.83 -8.41
CA GLY A 542 9.97 -3.87 -7.64
C GLY A 542 10.54 -4.98 -8.52
N GLU A 543 10.35 -6.21 -8.08
CA GLU A 543 10.79 -7.40 -8.82
C GLU A 543 9.94 -7.63 -10.06
N ARG A 544 10.55 -8.05 -11.17
CA ARG A 544 9.83 -8.27 -12.45
C ARG A 544 9.42 -9.72 -12.63
N TYR A 545 8.12 -9.95 -12.62
CA TYR A 545 7.50 -11.21 -13.03
C TYR A 545 7.06 -11.11 -14.49
N THR A 546 7.75 -11.82 -15.38
CA THR A 546 7.54 -11.68 -16.82
C THR A 546 6.30 -12.43 -17.31
N TYR A 547 5.54 -11.81 -18.22
CA TYR A 547 4.44 -12.47 -18.93
C TYR A 547 4.94 -13.67 -19.74
N ALA A 548 4.17 -14.76 -19.67
CA ALA A 548 4.36 -15.94 -20.49
C ALA A 548 3.01 -16.42 -21.02
N ASN A 549 3.03 -17.29 -22.04
CA ASN A 549 1.82 -17.88 -22.59
C ASN A 549 2.00 -19.36 -22.93
N TYR A 550 0.88 -20.08 -22.94
CA TYR A 550 0.80 -21.48 -23.31
C TYR A 550 -0.24 -21.67 -24.42
N ASN A 551 0.21 -22.02 -25.62
CA ASN A 551 -0.68 -22.31 -26.76
C ASN A 551 -1.61 -23.48 -26.41
N THR A 552 -2.92 -23.34 -26.39
CA THR A 552 -3.85 -24.41 -26.01
C THR A 552 -4.35 -25.23 -27.21
N ALA A 553 -4.29 -24.66 -28.41
CA ALA A 553 -4.84 -25.23 -29.64
C ALA A 553 -3.78 -25.42 -30.74
N PRO A 554 -2.73 -26.24 -30.52
CA PRO A 554 -1.73 -26.55 -31.54
C PRO A 554 -2.34 -27.24 -32.77
N THR A 555 -1.63 -27.11 -33.91
CA THR A 555 -2.02 -27.71 -35.19
C THR A 555 -1.20 -28.97 -35.51
N ILE A 556 -1.84 -29.96 -36.14
CA ILE A 556 -1.17 -31.08 -36.80
C ILE A 556 -1.47 -31.02 -38.30
N LYS A 557 -0.41 -30.96 -39.11
CA LYS A 557 -0.52 -31.04 -40.57
C LYS A 557 -0.78 -32.49 -40.98
N VAL A 558 -1.96 -32.75 -41.52
CA VAL A 558 -2.30 -34.04 -42.16
C VAL A 558 -1.76 -34.05 -43.59
N LEU A 559 -1.87 -32.92 -44.27
CA LEU A 559 -1.32 -32.64 -45.59
C LEU A 559 -0.44 -31.38 -45.53
N ASN A 560 0.47 -31.26 -46.49
CA ASN A 560 1.24 -30.03 -46.68
C ASN A 560 0.52 -29.12 -47.66
N MET A 561 0.24 -27.90 -47.25
CA MET A 561 -0.24 -26.84 -48.14
C MET A 561 0.95 -26.04 -48.66
N TYR A 562 1.09 -25.93 -49.97
CA TYR A 562 2.14 -25.11 -50.58
C TYR A 562 1.57 -24.16 -51.63
N TYR A 563 1.89 -22.88 -51.47
CA TYR A 563 1.67 -21.89 -52.51
C TYR A 563 2.45 -22.30 -53.77
N THR A 564 1.76 -22.24 -54.90
CA THR A 564 2.28 -22.55 -56.23
C THR A 564 1.79 -21.46 -57.17
N GLY A 565 2.68 -20.51 -57.46
CA GLY A 565 2.39 -19.41 -58.38
C GLY A 565 2.01 -19.91 -59.77
N SER A 566 1.31 -19.06 -60.53
CA SER A 566 0.78 -19.40 -61.86
C SER A 566 1.85 -19.81 -62.89
N SER A 567 3.09 -19.36 -62.72
CA SER A 567 4.22 -19.70 -63.61
C SER A 567 4.99 -20.97 -63.22
N ALA A 568 4.58 -21.68 -62.16
CA ALA A 568 5.29 -22.87 -61.71
C ALA A 568 5.08 -24.05 -62.67
N ASN A 569 6.17 -24.46 -63.34
CA ASN A 569 6.21 -25.57 -64.29
C ASN A 569 6.98 -26.75 -63.71
N TYR A 570 6.28 -27.71 -63.11
CA TYR A 570 6.87 -28.90 -62.49
C TYR A 570 6.58 -30.16 -63.29
N TYR A 571 7.37 -31.21 -63.05
CA TYR A 571 7.04 -32.55 -63.53
C TYR A 571 6.00 -33.22 -62.63
N TYR A 572 5.03 -33.86 -63.30
CA TYR A 572 3.96 -34.63 -62.68
C TYR A 572 3.91 -36.03 -63.31
N GLY A 573 4.13 -37.07 -62.52
CA GLY A 573 4.05 -38.48 -62.92
C GLY A 573 2.78 -39.15 -62.40
N ASN A 574 2.29 -40.17 -63.11
CA ASN A 574 1.12 -40.95 -62.67
C ASN A 574 1.48 -42.12 -61.72
N SER A 575 2.77 -42.46 -61.63
CA SER A 575 3.31 -43.44 -60.69
C SER A 575 4.77 -43.12 -60.36
N ILE A 576 5.35 -43.85 -59.41
CA ILE A 576 6.72 -43.63 -58.92
C ILE A 576 7.47 -44.95 -58.74
N SER A 577 8.80 -44.88 -58.74
CA SER A 577 9.69 -45.94 -58.27
C SER A 577 10.67 -45.39 -57.22
N TYR A 578 11.21 -46.26 -56.38
CA TYR A 578 12.19 -45.90 -55.35
C TYR A 578 13.39 -46.85 -55.37
N SER A 579 14.59 -46.30 -55.46
CA SER A 579 15.84 -47.06 -55.35
C SER A 579 16.97 -46.17 -54.84
N ASN A 580 17.89 -46.73 -54.05
CA ASN A 580 19.09 -46.03 -53.56
C ASN A 580 18.81 -44.63 -52.94
N GLY A 581 17.74 -44.49 -52.15
CA GLY A 581 17.39 -43.22 -51.51
C GLY A 581 16.71 -42.19 -52.42
N THR A 582 16.41 -42.53 -53.68
CA THR A 582 15.86 -41.60 -54.68
C THR A 582 14.53 -42.10 -55.23
N TYR A 583 13.53 -41.22 -55.23
CA TYR A 583 12.27 -41.39 -55.94
C TYR A 583 12.39 -40.92 -57.38
N THR A 584 11.79 -41.65 -58.32
CA THR A 584 11.70 -41.28 -59.74
C THR A 584 10.24 -41.27 -60.19
N LEU A 585 9.78 -40.15 -60.74
CA LEU A 585 8.46 -39.99 -61.35
C LEU A 585 8.40 -40.78 -62.68
N LEU A 586 7.44 -41.69 -62.79
CA LEU A 586 7.20 -42.48 -64.01
C LEU A 586 6.09 -41.82 -64.84
N ASN A 587 6.22 -41.92 -66.17
CA ASN A 587 5.33 -41.28 -67.15
C ASN A 587 5.15 -39.76 -66.88
N ALA A 588 6.22 -39.11 -66.46
CA ALA A 588 6.16 -37.73 -66.01
C ALA A 588 6.06 -36.74 -67.17
N THR A 589 5.13 -35.78 -67.07
CA THR A 589 5.01 -34.65 -68.00
C THR A 589 5.19 -33.34 -67.26
N GLN A 590 5.85 -32.38 -67.88
CA GLN A 590 5.98 -31.05 -67.32
C GLN A 590 4.72 -30.25 -67.65
N LYS A 591 4.09 -29.66 -66.63
CA LYS A 591 2.85 -28.88 -66.79
C LYS A 591 2.88 -27.63 -65.91
N SER A 592 2.17 -26.59 -66.33
CA SER A 592 1.88 -25.42 -65.52
C SER A 592 0.82 -25.76 -64.47
N TRP A 593 0.98 -25.28 -63.24
CA TRP A 593 -0.03 -25.49 -62.20
C TRP A 593 -1.36 -24.77 -62.54
N SER A 594 -1.29 -23.49 -62.96
CA SER A 594 -2.48 -22.65 -63.19
C SER A 594 -3.50 -23.26 -64.15
N ASP A 595 -3.02 -23.96 -65.19
CA ASP A 595 -3.88 -24.44 -66.27
C ASP A 595 -4.33 -25.89 -66.04
N ASN A 596 -3.71 -26.59 -65.07
CA ASN A 596 -3.88 -28.03 -64.91
C ASN A 596 -4.26 -28.48 -63.49
N TYR A 597 -4.33 -27.58 -62.51
CA TYR A 597 -4.41 -27.92 -61.08
C TYR A 597 -5.49 -28.96 -60.72
N THR A 598 -6.70 -28.86 -61.27
CA THR A 598 -7.79 -29.83 -61.03
C THR A 598 -7.52 -31.21 -61.62
N SER A 599 -6.86 -31.28 -62.79
CA SER A 599 -6.54 -32.53 -63.49
C SER A 599 -5.33 -33.28 -62.91
N LEU A 600 -4.58 -32.62 -62.03
CA LEU A 600 -3.36 -33.14 -61.42
C LEU A 600 -3.58 -33.81 -60.06
N ILE A 601 -4.81 -33.81 -59.54
CA ILE A 601 -5.16 -34.61 -58.35
C ILE A 601 -4.87 -36.08 -58.66
N GLY A 602 -4.17 -36.76 -57.74
CA GLY A 602 -3.73 -38.14 -57.91
C GLY A 602 -2.37 -38.34 -58.60
N TYR A 603 -1.70 -37.25 -59.02
CA TYR A 603 -0.35 -37.32 -59.57
C TYR A 603 0.73 -37.15 -58.49
N TYR A 604 1.95 -37.57 -58.83
CA TYR A 604 3.14 -37.41 -58.02
C TYR A 604 4.02 -36.28 -58.57
N THR A 605 4.62 -35.49 -57.69
CA THR A 605 5.53 -34.43 -58.08
C THR A 605 6.71 -34.29 -57.11
N CYS A 606 7.86 -33.92 -57.65
CA CYS A 606 9.00 -33.47 -56.87
C CYS A 606 8.97 -31.95 -56.61
N ARG A 607 7.93 -31.24 -57.10
CA ARG A 607 7.82 -29.77 -57.13
C ARG A 607 9.05 -29.07 -57.72
N LYS A 608 9.66 -29.70 -58.71
CA LYS A 608 10.88 -29.25 -59.39
C LYS A 608 10.76 -29.56 -60.88
N THR A 609 11.68 -29.02 -61.65
CA THR A 609 11.91 -29.35 -63.06
C THR A 609 12.74 -30.63 -63.23
N SER A 610 13.00 -31.38 -62.15
CA SER A 610 13.58 -32.73 -62.18
C SER A 610 12.49 -33.77 -61.92
N THR A 611 12.62 -34.93 -62.54
CA THR A 611 11.76 -36.10 -62.30
C THR A 611 12.21 -36.95 -61.10
N THR A 612 13.28 -36.54 -60.41
CA THR A 612 13.83 -37.27 -59.26
C THR A 612 13.97 -36.40 -58.01
N CYS A 613 13.76 -37.00 -56.84
CA CYS A 613 13.86 -36.33 -55.54
C CYS A 613 14.04 -37.32 -54.38
N SER A 614 14.54 -36.85 -53.24
CA SER A 614 14.66 -37.64 -52.00
C SER A 614 13.33 -37.80 -51.25
N THR A 615 12.40 -36.88 -51.46
CA THR A 615 11.04 -36.89 -50.95
C THR A 615 10.11 -36.53 -52.10
N VAL A 616 9.12 -37.38 -52.37
CA VAL A 616 8.13 -37.16 -53.42
C VAL A 616 6.79 -36.81 -52.81
N TYR A 617 5.99 -36.00 -53.51
CA TYR A 617 4.70 -35.55 -53.03
C TYR A 617 3.58 -36.13 -53.90
N TYR A 618 2.58 -36.72 -53.26
CA TYR A 618 1.33 -37.12 -53.89
C TYR A 618 0.29 -36.00 -53.75
N ILE A 619 -0.33 -35.60 -54.87
CA ILE A 619 -1.29 -34.49 -54.91
C ILE A 619 -2.65 -35.02 -54.48
N VAL A 620 -3.07 -34.63 -53.29
CA VAL A 620 -4.34 -35.05 -52.69
C VAL A 620 -5.46 -34.09 -53.06
N GLY A 621 -5.17 -32.79 -53.05
CA GLY A 621 -6.13 -31.74 -53.37
C GLY A 621 -5.47 -30.56 -54.06
N SER A 622 -6.29 -29.69 -54.66
CA SER A 622 -5.81 -28.57 -55.46
C SER A 622 -6.72 -27.36 -55.35
N GLU A 623 -6.11 -26.19 -55.29
CA GLU A 623 -6.73 -24.89 -55.56
C GLU A 623 -5.87 -24.14 -56.58
N SER A 624 -6.42 -23.05 -57.14
CA SER A 624 -5.78 -22.24 -58.19
C SER A 624 -4.34 -21.83 -57.86
N TYR A 625 -4.05 -21.56 -56.59
CA TYR A 625 -2.72 -21.17 -56.11
C TYR A 625 -2.09 -22.13 -55.09
N TYR A 626 -2.78 -23.20 -54.68
CA TYR A 626 -2.30 -24.07 -53.61
C TYR A 626 -2.33 -25.55 -53.99
N GLN A 627 -1.21 -26.21 -53.73
CA GLN A 627 -1.09 -27.67 -53.78
C GLN A 627 -1.28 -28.24 -52.37
N TYR A 628 -2.14 -29.25 -52.24
CA TYR A 628 -2.34 -29.99 -51.00
C TYR A 628 -1.74 -31.39 -51.13
N LEU A 629 -0.62 -31.59 -50.45
CA LEU A 629 0.34 -32.64 -50.77
C LEU A 629 0.56 -33.60 -49.61
N LEU A 630 0.51 -34.89 -49.90
CA LEU A 630 1.00 -35.93 -49.00
C LEU A 630 2.48 -36.21 -49.30
N SER A 631 3.33 -36.07 -48.29
CA SER A 631 4.77 -36.33 -48.41
C SER A 631 5.05 -37.84 -48.28
N LEU A 632 5.79 -38.40 -49.23
CA LEU A 632 6.27 -39.78 -49.20
C LEU A 632 7.80 -39.79 -49.09
N SER A 633 8.31 -40.52 -48.11
CA SER A 633 9.74 -40.63 -47.81
C SER A 633 10.09 -42.02 -47.26
N GLY A 634 11.38 -42.33 -47.17
CA GLY A 634 11.85 -43.58 -46.55
C GLY A 634 11.50 -44.85 -47.35
N GLY A 635 11.23 -44.71 -48.65
CA GLY A 635 10.87 -45.81 -49.54
C GLY A 635 9.38 -46.15 -49.60
N VAL A 636 8.53 -45.40 -48.89
CA VAL A 636 7.07 -45.50 -49.05
C VAL A 636 6.70 -45.05 -50.47
N THR A 637 6.08 -45.93 -51.26
CA THR A 637 5.62 -45.63 -52.64
C THR A 637 4.11 -45.68 -52.80
N ASP A 638 3.39 -46.30 -51.86
CA ASP A 638 1.93 -46.33 -51.85
C ASP A 638 1.38 -45.26 -50.90
N PRO A 639 0.79 -44.16 -51.41
CA PRO A 639 0.25 -43.10 -50.57
C PRO A 639 -0.91 -43.57 -49.68
N SER A 640 -1.60 -44.65 -50.06
CA SER A 640 -2.72 -45.19 -49.29
C SER A 640 -2.30 -45.95 -48.03
N SER A 641 -1.01 -46.28 -47.91
CA SER A 641 -0.42 -46.88 -46.71
C SER A 641 -0.31 -45.91 -45.54
N LEU A 642 -0.37 -44.60 -45.80
CA LEU A 642 -0.33 -43.56 -44.77
C LEU A 642 -1.73 -43.26 -44.25
N ILE A 643 -2.00 -43.70 -43.01
CA ILE A 643 -3.29 -43.57 -42.35
C ILE A 643 -3.26 -42.53 -41.21
N ILE A 644 -4.46 -42.19 -40.74
CA ILE A 644 -4.73 -41.49 -39.49
C ILE A 644 -5.85 -42.23 -38.77
N VAL A 645 -5.69 -42.36 -37.45
CA VAL A 645 -6.63 -43.02 -36.54
C VAL A 645 -7.24 -41.97 -35.62
N LEU A 646 -8.57 -41.95 -35.52
CA LEU A 646 -9.34 -41.08 -34.62
C LEU A 646 -10.40 -41.91 -33.89
N GLY A 647 -10.87 -41.43 -32.74
CA GLY A 647 -12.02 -42.01 -32.03
C GLY A 647 -13.17 -41.02 -31.92
N LYS A 648 -14.40 -41.53 -31.90
CA LYS A 648 -15.60 -40.72 -31.58
C LYS A 648 -15.75 -40.45 -30.08
N GLY A 649 -15.09 -41.25 -29.26
CA GLY A 649 -15.06 -41.10 -27.81
C GLY A 649 -13.80 -41.73 -27.22
N ILE A 650 -13.74 -41.76 -25.89
CA ILE A 650 -12.59 -42.26 -25.12
C ILE A 650 -13.05 -43.15 -23.96
N THR A 651 -12.13 -43.95 -23.43
CA THR A 651 -12.28 -44.69 -22.17
C THR A 651 -11.00 -44.55 -21.36
N ASP A 652 -11.12 -44.18 -20.09
CA ASP A 652 -10.01 -44.16 -19.13
C ASP A 652 -9.72 -45.59 -18.65
N ASN A 653 -8.49 -46.05 -18.80
CA ASN A 653 -8.10 -47.42 -18.44
C ASN A 653 -7.69 -47.56 -16.96
N SER A 654 -7.70 -46.47 -16.17
CA SER A 654 -7.28 -46.44 -14.75
C SER A 654 -5.81 -46.83 -14.49
N ASP A 655 -4.98 -46.86 -15.52
CA ASP A 655 -3.54 -47.14 -15.47
C ASP A 655 -2.67 -45.95 -15.96
N GLY A 656 -3.29 -44.78 -16.11
CA GLY A 656 -2.66 -43.59 -16.69
C GLY A 656 -2.72 -43.54 -18.22
N THR A 657 -3.50 -44.41 -18.88
CA THR A 657 -3.72 -44.39 -20.32
C THR A 657 -5.20 -44.28 -20.70
N TYR A 658 -5.45 -43.76 -21.91
CA TYR A 658 -6.76 -43.65 -22.53
C TYR A 658 -6.84 -44.49 -23.80
N SER A 659 -7.99 -45.11 -24.04
CA SER A 659 -8.31 -45.85 -25.26
C SER A 659 -9.36 -45.12 -26.09
N LEU A 660 -9.13 -45.01 -27.41
CA LEU A 660 -10.11 -44.47 -28.36
C LEU A 660 -11.28 -45.44 -28.53
N THR A 661 -12.51 -44.92 -28.53
CA THR A 661 -13.74 -45.68 -28.83
C THR A 661 -14.40 -45.18 -30.11
N GLY A 662 -15.18 -46.05 -30.77
CA GLY A 662 -15.78 -45.73 -32.07
C GLY A 662 -14.73 -45.36 -33.13
N ILE A 663 -13.65 -46.14 -33.19
CA ILE A 663 -12.45 -45.87 -33.99
C ILE A 663 -12.78 -45.70 -35.48
N VAL A 664 -12.21 -44.67 -36.08
CA VAL A 664 -12.20 -44.41 -37.51
C VAL A 664 -10.74 -44.40 -37.97
N THR A 665 -10.41 -45.30 -38.90
CA THR A 665 -9.13 -45.26 -39.61
C THR A 665 -9.41 -44.77 -41.02
N LEU A 666 -8.76 -43.67 -41.43
CA LEU A 666 -8.84 -43.16 -42.79
C LEU A 666 -7.46 -42.96 -43.39
N LYS A 667 -7.39 -42.98 -44.72
CA LYS A 667 -6.18 -42.67 -45.45
C LYS A 667 -5.95 -41.17 -45.40
N LYS A 668 -4.70 -40.73 -45.26
CA LYS A 668 -4.38 -39.28 -45.33
C LYS A 668 -4.80 -38.67 -46.67
N THR A 669 -4.86 -39.46 -47.74
CA THR A 669 -5.39 -39.06 -49.05
C THR A 669 -6.88 -38.71 -49.05
N ASP A 670 -7.65 -39.18 -48.07
CA ASP A 670 -9.09 -38.93 -48.02
C ASP A 670 -9.42 -37.66 -47.20
N TRP A 671 -8.41 -37.08 -46.53
CA TRP A 671 -8.57 -35.95 -45.62
C TRP A 671 -9.12 -34.71 -46.31
N TYR A 672 -8.58 -34.35 -47.48
CA TYR A 672 -8.94 -33.12 -48.19
C TYR A 672 -10.45 -32.98 -48.45
N THR A 673 -11.13 -34.10 -48.67
CA THR A 673 -12.57 -34.16 -48.96
C THR A 673 -13.41 -34.32 -47.68
N ASN A 674 -12.89 -35.00 -46.67
CA ASN A 674 -13.67 -35.45 -45.51
C ASN A 674 -13.40 -34.68 -44.21
N TYR A 675 -12.43 -33.75 -44.18
CA TYR A 675 -11.93 -33.10 -42.97
C TYR A 675 -13.01 -32.52 -42.05
N THR A 676 -14.10 -31.98 -42.60
CA THR A 676 -15.19 -31.35 -41.82
C THR A 676 -15.91 -32.32 -40.89
N THR A 677 -15.80 -33.63 -41.15
CA THR A 677 -16.46 -34.69 -40.36
C THR A 677 -15.80 -34.90 -38.99
N TYR A 678 -14.52 -34.57 -38.85
CA TYR A 678 -13.69 -35.00 -37.73
C TYR A 678 -13.54 -33.98 -36.60
N LYS A 679 -14.32 -32.90 -36.63
CA LYS A 679 -14.47 -32.02 -35.46
C LYS A 679 -15.12 -32.81 -34.31
N ASN A 680 -14.66 -32.59 -33.08
CA ASN A 680 -15.08 -33.29 -31.86
C ASN A 680 -14.69 -34.79 -31.79
N TYR A 681 -13.77 -35.25 -32.63
CA TYR A 681 -13.14 -36.55 -32.47
C TYR A 681 -11.96 -36.45 -31.49
N TYR A 682 -11.42 -37.59 -31.08
CA TYR A 682 -10.25 -37.70 -30.21
C TYR A 682 -9.09 -38.34 -30.95
N ILE A 683 -7.87 -37.91 -30.63
CA ILE A 683 -6.63 -38.43 -31.22
C ILE A 683 -5.57 -38.71 -30.16
N CYS A 684 -4.73 -39.71 -30.45
CA CYS A 684 -3.39 -39.78 -29.89
C CYS A 684 -2.45 -38.87 -30.69
N LYS A 685 -1.41 -38.32 -30.05
CA LYS A 685 -0.49 -37.35 -30.68
C LYS A 685 0.15 -37.83 -31.99
N ASP A 686 0.46 -39.12 -32.06
CA ASP A 686 1.12 -39.75 -33.21
C ASP A 686 0.17 -39.99 -34.40
N LEU A 687 -1.13 -39.78 -34.20
CA LEU A 687 -2.20 -40.01 -35.16
C LEU A 687 -2.38 -41.46 -35.61
N THR A 688 -1.74 -42.43 -34.94
CA THR A 688 -1.76 -43.84 -35.34
C THR A 688 -2.12 -44.79 -34.22
N SER A 689 -1.80 -44.42 -32.97
CA SER A 689 -2.12 -45.23 -31.80
C SER A 689 -3.61 -45.17 -31.46
N THR A 690 -4.13 -46.28 -30.95
CA THR A 690 -5.50 -46.38 -30.40
C THR A 690 -5.54 -46.23 -28.88
N THR A 691 -4.39 -46.35 -28.22
CA THR A 691 -4.21 -46.20 -26.77
C THR A 691 -2.96 -45.36 -26.51
N CYS A 692 -3.05 -44.36 -25.65
CA CYS A 692 -1.96 -43.43 -25.34
C CYS A 692 -2.15 -42.78 -23.95
N GLY A 693 -1.06 -42.28 -23.36
CA GLY A 693 -1.11 -41.59 -22.06
C GLY A 693 -1.78 -40.22 -22.11
N GLU A 694 -1.73 -39.54 -23.26
CA GLU A 694 -2.36 -38.25 -23.48
C GLU A 694 -3.31 -38.34 -24.67
N ILE A 695 -4.56 -37.95 -24.45
CA ILE A 695 -5.61 -37.92 -25.46
C ILE A 695 -6.06 -36.49 -25.71
N TYR A 696 -6.32 -36.16 -26.97
CA TYR A 696 -6.63 -34.80 -27.35
C TYR A 696 -7.92 -34.70 -28.16
N PRO A 697 -8.89 -33.87 -27.73
CA PRO A 697 -10.07 -33.58 -28.53
C PRO A 697 -9.71 -32.66 -29.69
N VAL A 698 -10.21 -32.98 -30.88
CA VAL A 698 -10.08 -32.19 -32.10
C VAL A 698 -11.09 -31.04 -32.07
N THR A 699 -10.59 -29.82 -31.92
CA THR A 699 -11.41 -28.62 -31.78
C THR A 699 -11.82 -28.02 -33.12
N SER A 700 -10.97 -28.18 -34.14
CA SER A 700 -11.21 -27.65 -35.49
C SER A 700 -10.45 -28.45 -36.54
N THR A 701 -10.95 -28.43 -37.78
CA THR A 701 -10.30 -29.07 -38.92
C THR A 701 -10.34 -28.16 -40.14
N SER A 702 -9.36 -28.35 -41.01
CA SER A 702 -9.28 -27.74 -42.34
C SER A 702 -8.85 -28.79 -43.35
N ASN A 703 -8.90 -28.46 -44.63
CA ASN A 703 -8.55 -29.35 -45.74
C ASN A 703 -7.09 -29.86 -45.71
N TYR A 704 -6.21 -29.36 -44.85
CA TYR A 704 -4.83 -29.86 -44.72
C TYR A 704 -4.34 -30.10 -43.28
N GLN A 705 -5.02 -29.60 -42.26
CA GLN A 705 -4.60 -29.74 -40.87
C GLN A 705 -5.79 -29.87 -39.92
N LEU A 706 -5.53 -30.39 -38.72
CA LEU A 706 -6.45 -30.36 -37.59
C LEU A 706 -5.84 -29.56 -36.43
N LEU A 707 -6.71 -29.00 -35.60
CA LEU A 707 -6.37 -28.38 -34.32
C LEU A 707 -6.90 -29.29 -33.22
N TYR A 708 -6.12 -29.45 -32.16
CA TYR A 708 -6.51 -30.22 -31.00
C TYR A 708 -6.30 -29.41 -29.73
N ASP A 709 -7.12 -29.65 -28.71
CA ASP A 709 -6.92 -29.06 -27.39
C ASP A 709 -5.93 -29.92 -26.60
N ARG A 710 -4.83 -29.31 -26.11
CA ARG A 710 -3.85 -30.00 -25.28
C ARG A 710 -4.01 -29.77 -23.77
N THR A 711 -5.04 -29.04 -23.38
CA THR A 711 -5.42 -28.72 -21.98
C THR A 711 -6.57 -29.59 -21.47
N PHE A 712 -7.00 -30.57 -22.26
CA PHE A 712 -7.98 -31.56 -21.84
C PHE A 712 -7.53 -32.25 -20.54
N ASN A 713 -8.42 -32.36 -19.55
CA ASN A 713 -8.15 -32.86 -18.21
C ASN A 713 -7.15 -32.05 -17.37
N TYR A 714 -6.76 -30.84 -17.80
CA TYR A 714 -5.93 -29.99 -16.96
C TYR A 714 -6.66 -29.56 -15.70
N VAL A 715 -5.90 -29.47 -14.62
CA VAL A 715 -6.37 -29.00 -13.32
C VAL A 715 -6.06 -27.51 -13.18
N TYR A 716 -7.07 -26.77 -12.74
CA TYR A 716 -7.00 -25.35 -12.40
C TYR A 716 -7.38 -25.19 -10.93
N GLY A 717 -6.64 -24.40 -10.17
CA GLY A 717 -6.89 -24.14 -8.75
C GLY A 717 -7.40 -22.72 -8.53
N ASN A 718 -8.26 -22.53 -7.54
CA ASN A 718 -8.50 -21.21 -6.97
C ASN A 718 -7.30 -20.75 -6.13
N ASP A 719 -6.59 -21.71 -5.53
CA ASP A 719 -5.46 -21.43 -4.66
C ASP A 719 -4.37 -22.51 -4.77
N VAL A 720 -3.27 -22.29 -4.06
CA VAL A 720 -2.08 -23.16 -4.06
C VAL A 720 -1.60 -23.41 -2.64
N SER A 721 -1.12 -24.62 -2.38
CA SER A 721 -0.30 -24.94 -1.21
C SER A 721 1.11 -25.32 -1.62
N TRP A 722 2.07 -25.16 -0.70
CA TRP A 722 3.48 -25.48 -0.92
C TRP A 722 3.97 -26.43 0.17
N ASP A 723 4.49 -27.59 -0.23
CA ASP A 723 4.94 -28.64 0.71
C ASP A 723 6.45 -28.57 1.05
N GLY A 724 7.14 -27.52 0.58
CA GLY A 724 8.59 -27.39 0.68
C GLY A 724 9.35 -27.80 -0.59
N LEU A 725 8.72 -28.54 -1.50
CA LEU A 725 9.32 -29.06 -2.75
C LEU A 725 8.51 -28.71 -4.00
N LYS A 726 7.17 -28.77 -3.93
CA LYS A 726 6.27 -28.54 -5.07
C LYS A 726 5.02 -27.79 -4.64
N TYR A 727 4.39 -27.14 -5.62
CA TYR A 727 3.05 -26.59 -5.50
C TYR A 727 2.02 -27.70 -5.68
N ILE A 728 0.92 -27.58 -4.93
CA ILE A 728 -0.27 -28.41 -5.05
C ILE A 728 -1.47 -27.45 -5.21
N LEU A 729 -2.20 -27.57 -6.31
CA LEU A 729 -3.41 -26.77 -6.53
C LEU A 729 -4.51 -27.20 -5.56
N THR A 730 -5.18 -26.24 -4.94
CA THR A 730 -6.31 -26.46 -4.03
C THR A 730 -7.57 -25.79 -4.55
N ASP A 731 -8.74 -26.27 -4.11
CA ASP A 731 -10.05 -25.82 -4.59
C ASP A 731 -10.08 -25.83 -6.13
N THR A 732 -10.06 -27.05 -6.68
CA THR A 732 -9.70 -27.27 -8.08
C THR A 732 -10.90 -27.49 -9.00
N PHE A 733 -10.75 -27.04 -10.24
CA PHE A 733 -11.57 -27.40 -11.39
C PHE A 733 -10.75 -28.27 -12.35
N THR A 734 -11.21 -29.48 -12.62
CA THR A 734 -10.66 -30.34 -13.67
C THR A 734 -11.45 -30.14 -14.95
N SER A 735 -10.78 -29.65 -16.00
CA SER A 735 -11.40 -29.38 -17.29
C SER A 735 -11.81 -30.67 -18.01
N ASN A 736 -13.06 -30.74 -18.45
CA ASN A 736 -13.55 -31.79 -19.34
C ASN A 736 -13.81 -31.27 -20.77
N ASN A 737 -13.45 -30.01 -21.06
CA ASN A 737 -13.67 -29.36 -22.35
C ASN A 737 -12.38 -28.74 -22.88
N SER A 738 -12.49 -27.92 -23.94
CA SER A 738 -11.38 -27.11 -24.42
C SER A 738 -11.18 -25.87 -23.56
N TRP A 739 -9.96 -25.32 -23.52
CA TRP A 739 -9.66 -24.05 -22.88
C TRP A 739 -10.63 -22.93 -23.33
N SER A 740 -10.87 -22.84 -24.64
CA SER A 740 -11.78 -21.84 -25.22
C SER A 740 -13.20 -21.92 -24.67
N THR A 741 -13.62 -23.10 -24.19
CA THR A 741 -14.96 -23.33 -23.63
C THR A 741 -14.96 -23.04 -22.14
N ASP A 742 -13.94 -23.49 -21.41
CA ASP A 742 -13.90 -23.39 -19.95
C ASP A 742 -13.40 -22.03 -19.44
N ARG A 743 -12.65 -21.26 -20.24
CA ARG A 743 -11.97 -20.02 -19.79
C ARG A 743 -12.86 -19.00 -19.08
N THR A 744 -14.11 -18.82 -19.51
CA THR A 744 -15.05 -17.87 -18.88
C THR A 744 -15.63 -18.39 -17.56
N THR A 745 -15.59 -19.70 -17.35
CA THR A 745 -15.90 -20.32 -16.05
C THR A 745 -14.70 -20.23 -15.13
N LEU A 746 -13.50 -20.53 -15.66
CA LEU A 746 -12.24 -20.43 -14.94
C LEU A 746 -11.95 -19.00 -14.48
N ALA A 747 -12.22 -18.00 -15.32
CA ALA A 747 -12.02 -16.57 -15.02
C ALA A 747 -12.78 -16.07 -13.79
N LYS A 748 -13.76 -16.81 -13.29
CA LYS A 748 -14.55 -16.41 -12.12
C LYS A 748 -13.93 -16.84 -10.80
N LYS A 749 -12.97 -17.78 -10.82
CA LYS A 749 -12.46 -18.42 -9.60
C LYS A 749 -11.13 -19.15 -9.73
N TYR A 750 -10.81 -19.79 -10.86
CA TYR A 750 -9.70 -20.75 -10.95
C TYR A 750 -8.50 -20.16 -11.71
N HIS A 751 -7.69 -19.35 -11.02
CA HIS A 751 -6.61 -18.58 -11.63
C HIS A 751 -5.24 -19.26 -11.60
N TYR A 752 -5.08 -20.40 -10.92
CA TYR A 752 -3.82 -21.13 -10.89
C TYR A 752 -3.87 -22.36 -11.77
N THR A 753 -2.75 -22.73 -12.38
CA THR A 753 -2.60 -24.02 -13.05
C THR A 753 -1.16 -24.50 -12.99
N CYS A 754 -0.97 -25.82 -13.01
CA CYS A 754 0.32 -26.46 -13.22
C CYS A 754 0.54 -26.85 -14.70
N LEU A 755 -0.41 -26.49 -15.58
CA LEU A 755 -0.43 -26.88 -16.99
C LEU A 755 -0.31 -28.41 -17.18
N ASN A 756 -0.96 -29.17 -16.29
CA ASN A 756 -0.95 -30.62 -16.30
C ASN A 756 -2.24 -31.19 -15.68
N THR A 757 -2.37 -32.51 -15.70
CA THR A 757 -3.55 -33.24 -15.21
C THR A 757 -3.47 -33.62 -13.72
N THR A 758 -2.32 -33.39 -13.07
CA THR A 758 -2.08 -33.77 -11.66
C THR A 758 -2.40 -32.64 -10.68
N GLY A 759 -2.31 -31.39 -11.12
CA GLY A 759 -2.38 -30.23 -10.23
C GLY A 759 -1.14 -30.03 -9.35
N GLU A 760 -0.02 -30.70 -9.66
CA GLU A 760 1.23 -30.57 -8.91
C GLU A 760 2.39 -30.12 -9.81
N CYS A 761 3.25 -29.20 -9.33
CA CYS A 761 4.35 -28.67 -10.13
C CYS A 761 5.42 -27.94 -9.29
N ASP A 762 6.68 -27.93 -9.72
CA ASP A 762 7.76 -27.17 -9.05
C ASP A 762 7.58 -25.64 -9.15
N LYS A 763 6.88 -25.19 -10.19
CA LYS A 763 6.52 -23.80 -10.46
C LYS A 763 5.06 -23.74 -10.86
N VAL A 764 4.30 -22.84 -10.24
CA VAL A 764 2.88 -22.66 -10.55
C VAL A 764 2.67 -21.46 -11.45
N TYR A 765 1.61 -21.51 -12.25
CA TYR A 765 1.30 -20.49 -13.25
C TYR A 765 0.01 -19.78 -12.88
N TYR A 766 0.12 -18.50 -12.54
CA TYR A 766 -1.02 -17.64 -12.26
C TYR A 766 -1.55 -17.02 -13.55
N ILE A 767 -2.73 -17.44 -13.98
CA ILE A 767 -3.41 -16.96 -15.17
C ILE A 767 -3.91 -15.54 -14.90
N HIS A 768 -3.30 -14.56 -15.57
CA HIS A 768 -3.64 -13.15 -15.36
C HIS A 768 -4.60 -12.60 -16.43
N TYR A 769 -4.89 -13.35 -17.49
CA TYR A 769 -5.77 -12.89 -18.57
C TYR A 769 -6.51 -14.05 -19.25
N PHE A 770 -7.84 -13.99 -19.26
CA PHE A 770 -8.72 -15.04 -19.80
C PHE A 770 -9.39 -14.68 -21.14
N GLY A 771 -9.09 -13.52 -21.73
CA GLY A 771 -9.70 -13.11 -23.00
C GLY A 771 -9.19 -13.86 -24.25
N GLY A 772 -8.13 -14.67 -24.13
CA GLY A 772 -7.53 -15.39 -25.26
C GLY A 772 -8.09 -16.79 -25.50
N ASP A 773 -8.53 -17.10 -26.72
CA ASP A 773 -9.11 -18.43 -27.05
C ASP A 773 -8.07 -19.54 -27.32
N SER A 774 -6.84 -19.17 -27.69
CA SER A 774 -5.79 -20.12 -28.11
C SER A 774 -4.57 -20.12 -27.21
N TYR A 775 -4.56 -19.30 -26.16
CA TYR A 775 -3.43 -19.14 -25.26
C TYR A 775 -3.92 -18.93 -23.83
N ILE A 776 -3.27 -19.59 -22.88
CA ILE A 776 -3.32 -19.25 -21.45
C ILE A 776 -2.19 -18.25 -21.22
N TYR A 777 -2.50 -17.05 -20.71
CA TYR A 777 -1.51 -16.03 -20.37
C TYR A 777 -1.29 -16.02 -18.86
N TYR A 778 -0.05 -16.19 -18.43
CA TYR A 778 0.26 -16.43 -17.02
C TYR A 778 1.56 -15.76 -16.56
N LEU A 779 1.64 -15.57 -15.24
CA LEU A 779 2.85 -15.25 -14.49
C LEU A 779 3.39 -16.53 -13.87
N THR A 780 4.70 -16.74 -13.93
CA THR A 780 5.33 -17.90 -13.32
C THR A 780 5.72 -17.57 -11.89
N LEU A 781 5.19 -18.33 -10.93
CA LEU A 781 5.48 -18.19 -9.52
C LEU A 781 6.34 -19.37 -9.05
N SER A 782 7.17 -19.13 -8.04
CA SER A 782 8.10 -20.13 -7.53
C SER A 782 8.42 -19.90 -6.05
N SER A 783 9.04 -20.90 -5.41
CA SER A 783 9.52 -20.82 -4.03
C SER A 783 8.40 -20.62 -3.01
N GLY A 784 7.27 -21.31 -3.21
CA GLY A 784 6.11 -21.27 -2.30
C GLY A 784 5.29 -19.96 -2.35
N LYS A 785 5.65 -19.00 -3.19
CA LYS A 785 4.92 -17.73 -3.35
C LYS A 785 3.60 -17.93 -4.10
N ASP A 786 2.57 -17.24 -3.63
CA ASP A 786 1.31 -17.03 -4.34
C ASP A 786 1.32 -15.68 -5.10
N ILE A 787 0.18 -15.29 -5.68
CA ILE A 787 0.05 -14.04 -6.41
C ILE A 787 0.12 -12.80 -5.52
N GLU A 788 -0.38 -12.86 -4.27
CA GLU A 788 -0.41 -11.70 -3.38
C GLU A 788 1.00 -11.36 -2.90
N MET A 789 1.77 -12.36 -2.45
CA MET A 789 3.19 -12.19 -2.12
C MET A 789 4.00 -11.68 -3.32
N SER A 790 3.69 -12.18 -4.52
CA SER A 790 4.36 -11.73 -5.73
C SER A 790 3.99 -10.29 -6.10
N LYS A 791 2.74 -9.85 -5.87
CA LYS A 791 2.33 -8.45 -6.04
C LYS A 791 3.04 -7.52 -5.05
N ASP A 792 3.22 -7.95 -3.81
CA ASP A 792 3.98 -7.19 -2.82
C ASP A 792 5.43 -6.96 -3.28
N GLU A 793 6.08 -7.99 -3.84
CA GLU A 793 7.41 -7.86 -4.42
C GLU A 793 7.42 -6.97 -5.67
N MET A 794 6.46 -7.15 -6.60
CA MET A 794 6.34 -6.38 -7.84
C MET A 794 6.13 -4.88 -7.60
N PHE A 795 5.40 -4.52 -6.55
CA PHE A 795 5.03 -3.12 -6.25
C PHE A 795 5.87 -2.48 -5.15
N THR A 796 6.97 -3.11 -4.74
CA THR A 796 8.01 -2.42 -3.98
C THR A 796 8.60 -1.25 -4.79
N ASN A 797 9.07 -0.20 -4.11
CA ASN A 797 9.62 1.01 -4.76
C ASN A 797 11.15 1.00 -4.76
N THR A 798 11.75 -0.09 -5.26
CA THR A 798 13.21 -0.28 -5.22
C THR A 798 13.91 0.31 -6.43
N ASN A 799 13.29 0.28 -7.61
CA ASN A 799 13.86 0.75 -8.86
C ASN A 799 13.09 1.95 -9.43
N SER A 800 13.78 2.96 -9.95
CA SER A 800 13.13 4.11 -10.60
C SER A 800 12.75 3.80 -12.05
N SER A 801 11.55 4.20 -12.46
CA SER A 801 11.15 4.19 -13.88
C SER A 801 12.05 5.10 -14.73
N GLU A 802 12.05 4.88 -16.05
CA GLU A 802 12.83 5.69 -16.99
C GLU A 802 12.40 7.15 -16.97
N ILE A 803 11.08 7.41 -16.94
CA ILE A 803 10.55 8.77 -16.85
C ILE A 803 10.95 9.47 -15.55
N LYS A 804 10.97 8.76 -14.42
CA LYS A 804 11.38 9.31 -13.13
C LYS A 804 12.85 9.74 -13.17
N GLN A 805 13.74 8.93 -13.74
CA GLN A 805 15.16 9.27 -13.87
C GLN A 805 15.35 10.57 -14.67
N ILE A 806 14.63 10.73 -15.78
CA ILE A 806 14.68 11.96 -16.59
C ILE A 806 14.16 13.19 -15.83
N ILE A 807 13.09 13.02 -15.05
CA ILE A 807 12.53 14.09 -14.21
C ILE A 807 13.53 14.47 -13.10
N ASP A 808 14.15 13.50 -12.44
CA ASP A 808 15.14 13.72 -11.39
C ASP A 808 16.38 14.44 -11.94
N ASP A 809 16.88 14.02 -13.10
CA ASP A 809 18.01 14.66 -13.79
C ASP A 809 17.69 16.11 -14.16
N TRP A 810 16.50 16.35 -14.73
CA TRP A 810 16.04 17.70 -15.06
C TRP A 810 15.90 18.56 -13.79
N TYR A 811 15.32 18.02 -12.72
CA TYR A 811 15.15 18.76 -11.46
C TYR A 811 16.49 19.13 -10.83
N SER A 812 17.43 18.18 -10.77
CA SER A 812 18.75 18.39 -10.17
C SER A 812 19.51 19.56 -10.81
N THR A 813 19.34 19.72 -12.13
CA THR A 813 19.99 20.76 -12.93
C THR A 813 19.30 22.12 -12.81
N ASN A 814 17.97 22.14 -12.68
CA ASN A 814 17.19 23.36 -12.89
C ASN A 814 16.47 23.91 -11.65
N MET A 815 16.13 23.06 -10.66
CA MET A 815 15.16 23.41 -9.61
C MET A 815 15.71 23.36 -8.18
N THR A 816 16.90 22.82 -7.96
CA THR A 816 17.50 22.65 -6.62
C THR A 816 17.63 23.94 -5.83
N SER A 817 17.95 25.06 -6.49
CA SER A 817 18.03 26.39 -5.85
C SER A 817 16.67 26.95 -5.41
N TYR A 818 15.57 26.31 -5.82
CA TYR A 818 14.20 26.75 -5.55
C TYR A 818 13.42 25.75 -4.68
N THR A 819 14.05 24.65 -4.24
CA THR A 819 13.39 23.58 -3.46
C THR A 819 12.75 24.10 -2.18
N GLU A 820 13.34 25.10 -1.51
CA GLU A 820 12.75 25.69 -0.28
C GLU A 820 11.41 26.39 -0.51
N LYS A 821 11.09 26.75 -1.77
CA LYS A 821 9.80 27.35 -2.14
C LYS A 821 8.75 26.31 -2.51
N LEU A 822 9.12 25.03 -2.54
CA LEU A 822 8.25 23.91 -2.88
C LEU A 822 7.85 23.14 -1.63
N GLU A 823 6.66 22.56 -1.66
CA GLU A 823 6.23 21.63 -0.62
C GLU A 823 6.55 20.19 -1.01
N ASP A 824 6.89 19.40 -0.01
CA ASP A 824 6.91 17.95 -0.11
C ASP A 824 5.47 17.42 0.02
N THR A 825 4.77 17.33 -1.11
CA THR A 825 3.39 16.81 -1.19
C THR A 825 3.36 15.42 -1.81
N ILE A 826 2.27 14.70 -1.57
CA ILE A 826 2.07 13.35 -2.10
C ILE A 826 1.85 13.40 -3.63
N TRP A 827 2.69 12.64 -4.35
CA TRP A 827 2.51 12.29 -5.75
C TRP A 827 1.95 10.88 -5.86
N CYS A 828 0.64 10.77 -6.12
CA CYS A 828 -0.04 9.48 -6.05
C CYS A 828 0.03 8.72 -7.38
N ASN A 829 0.66 7.54 -7.35
CA ASN A 829 0.64 6.61 -8.48
C ASN A 829 -0.63 5.74 -8.47
N ASP A 830 -1.19 5.41 -7.32
CA ASP A 830 -2.40 4.58 -7.15
C ASP A 830 -2.40 3.27 -7.97
N ARG A 831 -1.67 2.25 -7.48
CA ARG A 831 -1.62 0.90 -8.09
C ARG A 831 -2.64 -0.06 -7.48
N ASN A 832 -3.77 0.46 -7.01
CA ASN A 832 -4.87 -0.38 -6.55
C ASN A 832 -5.69 -0.87 -7.74
N PHE A 833 -6.08 -2.14 -7.73
CA PHE A 833 -6.93 -2.71 -8.76
C PHE A 833 -8.40 -2.42 -8.46
N TYR A 834 -9.14 -2.13 -9.53
CA TYR A 834 -10.60 -2.09 -9.52
C TYR A 834 -11.17 -3.48 -9.83
N GLU A 835 -10.65 -4.12 -10.88
CA GLU A 835 -11.12 -5.43 -11.34
C GLU A 835 -10.04 -6.23 -12.07
N GLY A 836 -10.43 -7.44 -12.48
CA GLY A 836 -9.58 -8.41 -13.17
C GLY A 836 -8.80 -9.32 -12.23
N SER A 837 -8.08 -10.29 -12.81
CA SER A 837 -7.38 -11.34 -12.05
C SER A 837 -6.49 -10.79 -10.95
N LEU A 838 -5.70 -9.76 -11.22
CA LEU A 838 -4.75 -9.20 -10.26
C LEU A 838 -5.43 -8.42 -9.12
N SER A 839 -6.74 -8.17 -9.19
CA SER A 839 -7.54 -7.62 -8.10
C SER A 839 -7.75 -8.62 -6.96
N GLY A 840 -7.82 -9.92 -7.29
CA GLY A 840 -7.93 -10.99 -6.30
C GLY A 840 -8.30 -12.33 -6.95
N LYS A 841 -7.97 -13.43 -6.27
CA LYS A 841 -8.25 -14.79 -6.76
C LYS A 841 -9.74 -15.10 -6.98
N ASP A 842 -10.62 -14.49 -6.18
CA ASP A 842 -12.08 -14.69 -6.26
C ASP A 842 -12.81 -13.58 -7.05
N ILE A 843 -12.08 -12.74 -7.80
CA ILE A 843 -12.64 -11.66 -8.62
C ILE A 843 -12.73 -12.11 -10.07
N ASN A 844 -13.83 -11.78 -10.75
CA ASN A 844 -13.97 -12.11 -12.17
C ASN A 844 -12.87 -11.47 -13.03
N ALA A 845 -12.24 -12.27 -13.88
CA ALA A 845 -11.05 -11.95 -14.65
C ALA A 845 -11.22 -12.18 -16.17
N ASP A 846 -12.44 -12.06 -16.68
CA ASP A 846 -12.76 -12.28 -18.10
C ASP A 846 -11.93 -11.40 -19.06
N ASP A 847 -11.43 -10.25 -18.59
CA ASP A 847 -10.60 -9.30 -19.35
C ASP A 847 -9.36 -8.84 -18.56
N SER A 848 -8.76 -7.74 -19.01
CA SER A 848 -7.59 -7.08 -18.44
C SER A 848 -7.82 -6.68 -16.97
N SER A 849 -6.75 -6.68 -16.17
CA SER A 849 -6.82 -6.09 -14.83
C SER A 849 -6.72 -4.58 -14.93
N GLU A 850 -7.69 -3.87 -14.36
CA GLU A 850 -7.80 -2.41 -14.47
C GLU A 850 -7.54 -1.75 -13.11
N PHE A 851 -6.82 -0.62 -13.11
CA PHE A 851 -6.53 0.11 -11.87
C PHE A 851 -7.71 1.01 -11.46
N SER A 852 -7.79 1.39 -10.19
CA SER A 852 -8.87 2.25 -9.67
C SER A 852 -8.97 3.61 -10.39
N ALA A 853 -7.87 4.11 -10.96
CA ALA A 853 -7.89 5.30 -11.81
C ALA A 853 -8.71 5.10 -13.09
N TYR A 854 -8.80 3.87 -13.62
CA TYR A 854 -9.61 3.54 -14.78
C TYR A 854 -11.10 3.69 -14.45
N ASP A 855 -11.58 3.09 -13.37
CA ASP A 855 -12.98 3.21 -12.92
C ASP A 855 -13.38 4.68 -12.73
N ARG A 856 -12.54 5.47 -12.05
CA ARG A 856 -12.81 6.90 -11.83
C ARG A 856 -12.86 7.73 -13.11
N ASN A 857 -12.26 7.28 -14.21
CA ASN A 857 -12.10 8.08 -15.43
C ASN A 857 -12.88 7.59 -16.65
N TRP A 858 -13.29 6.32 -16.70
CA TRP A 858 -13.87 5.71 -17.91
C TRP A 858 -15.11 4.84 -17.68
N THR A 859 -15.41 4.39 -16.46
CA THR A 859 -16.61 3.57 -16.17
C THR A 859 -17.76 4.44 -15.61
N SER A 860 -18.81 3.81 -15.07
CA SER A 860 -20.03 4.46 -14.55
C SER A 860 -19.81 5.42 -13.37
N HIS A 861 -18.62 5.44 -12.75
CA HIS A 861 -18.33 6.19 -11.52
C HIS A 861 -17.57 7.49 -11.72
N ASN A 862 -17.46 8.02 -12.95
CA ASN A 862 -16.79 9.29 -13.36
C ASN A 862 -16.74 10.42 -12.28
N TYR A 863 -15.91 10.26 -11.25
CA TYR A 863 -15.74 11.20 -10.14
C TYR A 863 -14.24 11.20 -9.82
N PRO A 864 -13.48 12.11 -10.44
CA PRO A 864 -12.05 12.22 -10.22
C PRO A 864 -11.73 12.42 -8.74
N SER A 865 -10.67 11.77 -8.27
CA SER A 865 -10.20 11.89 -6.89
C SER A 865 -8.82 12.54 -6.82
N VAL A 866 -8.59 13.33 -5.77
CA VAL A 866 -7.27 13.84 -5.39
C VAL A 866 -6.69 13.14 -4.16
N ILE A 867 -7.39 12.12 -3.66
CA ILE A 867 -7.00 11.30 -2.51
C ILE A 867 -6.13 10.16 -3.00
N CYS A 868 -5.09 9.81 -2.23
CA CYS A 868 -4.25 8.67 -2.50
C CYS A 868 -4.60 7.52 -1.55
N SER A 869 -5.26 6.47 -2.04
CA SER A 869 -5.80 5.40 -1.17
C SER A 869 -4.72 4.60 -0.43
N ASN A 870 -3.52 4.49 -1.01
CA ASN A 870 -2.38 3.81 -0.38
C ASN A 870 -1.16 4.74 -0.31
N GLU A 871 -1.20 5.71 0.60
CA GLU A 871 -0.16 6.76 0.73
C GLU A 871 1.22 6.17 1.09
N LYS A 872 1.26 5.10 1.90
CA LYS A 872 2.51 4.47 2.34
C LYS A 872 3.26 3.75 1.21
N ARG A 873 2.55 3.17 0.24
CA ARG A 873 3.18 2.49 -0.92
C ARG A 873 3.25 3.42 -2.14
N ASP A 874 2.14 4.02 -2.52
CA ASP A 874 1.98 4.72 -3.81
C ASP A 874 1.95 6.24 -3.68
N GLY A 875 2.01 6.78 -2.45
CA GLY A 875 2.14 8.20 -2.20
C GLY A 875 3.61 8.62 -2.15
N PHE A 876 4.17 9.01 -3.29
CA PHE A 876 5.58 9.37 -3.38
C PHE A 876 5.85 10.74 -2.76
N THR A 877 6.76 10.80 -1.79
CA THR A 877 7.25 12.01 -1.11
C THR A 877 8.75 11.94 -0.87
N VAL A 878 9.39 13.05 -0.53
CA VAL A 878 10.80 13.10 -0.09
C VAL A 878 10.94 12.63 1.36
N SER A 879 9.99 12.98 2.21
CA SER A 879 9.97 12.60 3.63
C SER A 879 8.71 11.83 3.99
N THR A 880 8.84 10.86 4.88
CA THR A 880 7.69 10.14 5.47
C THR A 880 6.86 11.03 6.41
N VAL A 881 7.42 12.13 6.92
CA VAL A 881 6.70 13.13 7.74
C VAL A 881 5.56 13.79 6.95
N SER A 882 5.68 13.83 5.62
CA SER A 882 4.68 14.40 4.71
C SER A 882 3.50 13.45 4.44
N GLY A 883 3.48 12.25 5.05
CA GLY A 883 2.41 11.25 4.94
C GLY A 883 2.63 10.19 3.86
N GLY A 884 3.58 10.39 2.95
CA GLY A 884 3.94 9.45 1.90
C GLY A 884 5.08 8.49 2.26
N ASN A 885 5.67 7.88 1.23
CA ASN A 885 6.64 6.80 1.35
C ASN A 885 8.11 7.26 1.52
N GLY A 886 8.41 8.55 1.37
CA GLY A 886 9.76 9.09 1.57
C GLY A 886 10.82 8.61 0.57
N THR A 887 10.44 8.08 -0.59
CA THR A 887 11.36 7.49 -1.58
C THR A 887 11.86 8.47 -2.63
N LEU A 888 11.28 9.66 -2.74
CA LEU A 888 11.72 10.67 -3.70
C LEU A 888 12.99 11.38 -3.24
N ILE A 889 13.83 11.72 -4.21
CA ILE A 889 14.99 12.58 -3.97
C ILE A 889 14.57 14.06 -4.00
N TYR A 890 13.63 14.40 -4.88
CA TYR A 890 13.14 15.76 -5.10
C TYR A 890 11.61 15.81 -5.02
N PRO A 891 11.01 16.94 -4.57
CA PRO A 891 9.55 17.08 -4.45
C PRO A 891 8.91 17.38 -5.82
N VAL A 892 9.02 16.43 -6.76
CA VAL A 892 8.56 16.53 -8.15
C VAL A 892 7.92 15.22 -8.60
N GLY A 893 6.88 15.32 -9.42
CA GLY A 893 6.21 14.17 -10.00
C GLY A 893 5.52 14.52 -11.32
N LEU A 894 4.41 13.84 -11.59
CA LEU A 894 3.53 14.09 -12.73
C LEU A 894 2.10 14.30 -12.21
N LEU A 895 1.24 14.92 -13.03
CA LEU A 895 -0.19 14.99 -12.73
C LEU A 895 -0.83 13.62 -12.85
N THR A 896 -1.84 13.34 -12.05
CA THR A 896 -2.66 12.12 -12.15
C THR A 896 -3.68 12.21 -13.29
N ALA A 897 -4.19 11.06 -13.74
CA ALA A 897 -5.31 11.00 -14.68
C ALA A 897 -6.53 11.78 -14.17
N ASP A 898 -6.82 11.67 -12.88
CA ASP A 898 -7.89 12.41 -12.20
C ASP A 898 -7.70 13.93 -12.31
N GLU A 899 -6.47 14.44 -12.10
CA GLU A 899 -6.17 15.87 -12.22
C GLU A 899 -6.37 16.38 -13.67
N ILE A 900 -6.09 15.54 -14.68
CA ILE A 900 -6.42 15.84 -16.08
C ILE A 900 -7.94 15.87 -16.31
N ARG A 901 -8.68 14.93 -15.72
CA ARG A 901 -10.14 14.85 -15.86
C ARG A 901 -10.85 16.03 -15.18
N LEU A 902 -10.35 16.48 -14.03
CA LEU A 902 -10.77 17.72 -13.37
C LEU A 902 -10.63 18.92 -14.31
N ALA A 903 -9.48 19.03 -14.99
CA ALA A 903 -9.25 20.08 -16.00
C ALA A 903 -10.16 19.97 -17.23
N GLY A 904 -10.68 18.78 -17.52
CA GLY A 904 -11.63 18.52 -18.61
C GLY A 904 -11.02 17.88 -19.86
N GLY A 905 -10.09 16.92 -19.68
CA GLY A 905 -9.41 16.17 -20.75
C GLY A 905 -10.31 15.23 -21.58
N TYR A 906 -11.35 15.77 -22.22
CA TYR A 906 -12.27 15.12 -23.16
C TYR A 906 -12.02 15.51 -24.63
N GLY A 907 -10.94 16.23 -24.90
CA GLY A 907 -10.66 16.86 -26.17
C GLY A 907 -9.90 18.17 -25.98
N LYS A 908 -9.92 19.07 -26.96
CA LYS A 908 -9.06 20.26 -26.97
C LYS A 908 -9.48 21.39 -26.02
N SER A 909 -10.65 21.28 -25.38
CA SER A 909 -11.30 22.38 -24.64
C SER A 909 -10.85 22.50 -23.18
N HIS A 910 -9.56 22.33 -22.88
CA HIS A 910 -9.02 22.56 -21.55
C HIS A 910 -7.61 23.17 -21.60
N TYR A 911 -7.25 23.94 -20.57
CA TYR A 911 -5.99 24.69 -20.53
C TYR A 911 -4.70 23.83 -20.46
N LEU A 912 -4.82 22.52 -20.20
CA LEU A 912 -3.68 21.59 -20.20
C LEU A 912 -3.37 21.03 -21.59
N TYR A 913 -4.21 21.28 -22.60
CA TYR A 913 -4.01 20.84 -23.97
C TYR A 913 -2.80 21.53 -24.62
N THR A 914 -1.86 20.74 -25.14
CA THR A 914 -0.65 21.25 -25.81
C THR A 914 -0.52 20.80 -27.26
N GLY A 915 -1.41 19.91 -27.72
CA GLY A 915 -1.28 19.24 -29.02
C GLY A 915 -0.21 18.15 -29.08
N GLN A 916 0.32 17.71 -27.92
CA GLN A 916 1.27 16.60 -27.81
C GLN A 916 0.67 15.46 -26.99
N ASN A 917 1.17 14.25 -27.22
CA ASN A 917 0.91 13.13 -26.31
C ASN A 917 1.81 13.29 -25.08
N PHE A 918 1.28 13.35 -23.85
CA PHE A 918 2.10 13.47 -22.63
C PHE A 918 1.61 12.58 -21.49
N TRP A 919 2.56 12.05 -20.72
CA TRP A 919 2.31 11.08 -19.64
C TRP A 919 1.62 11.69 -18.42
N THR A 920 0.79 10.88 -17.75
CA THR A 920 0.30 11.12 -16.38
C THR A 920 0.97 10.17 -15.40
N LEU A 921 0.75 10.34 -14.10
CA LEU A 921 1.25 9.45 -13.04
C LEU A 921 0.37 8.21 -12.81
N SER A 922 -0.78 8.11 -13.48
CA SER A 922 -1.77 7.07 -13.17
C SER A 922 -1.65 5.86 -14.10
N PRO A 923 -1.55 4.64 -13.57
CA PRO A 923 -1.62 3.41 -14.33
C PRO A 923 -3.07 3.20 -14.78
N SER A 924 -3.24 2.43 -15.85
CA SER A 924 -4.54 2.22 -16.49
C SER A 924 -4.96 0.76 -16.47
N TYR A 925 -4.16 -0.13 -17.06
CA TYR A 925 -4.49 -1.54 -17.17
C TYR A 925 -3.27 -2.45 -17.27
N ILE A 926 -3.51 -3.75 -17.07
CA ILE A 926 -2.63 -4.87 -17.38
C ILE A 926 -3.42 -5.87 -18.24
N SER A 927 -2.97 -6.08 -19.48
CA SER A 927 -3.61 -7.00 -20.43
C SER A 927 -2.81 -8.30 -20.58
N ASN A 928 -2.99 -9.02 -21.69
CA ASN A 928 -2.34 -10.30 -21.98
C ASN A 928 -0.80 -10.27 -21.99
N SER A 929 -0.20 -9.15 -22.40
CA SER A 929 1.27 -9.01 -22.51
C SER A 929 1.74 -7.56 -22.49
N ALA A 930 0.88 -6.65 -22.05
CA ALA A 930 1.15 -5.22 -22.03
C ALA A 930 0.62 -4.58 -20.75
N THR A 931 1.39 -3.61 -20.27
CA THR A 931 1.02 -2.72 -19.17
C THR A 931 0.85 -1.30 -19.68
N GLY A 932 -0.15 -0.59 -19.17
CA GLY A 932 -0.55 0.71 -19.70
C GLY A 932 -0.65 1.81 -18.65
N PHE A 933 -0.27 3.03 -19.05
CA PHE A 933 -0.46 4.27 -18.30
C PHE A 933 -1.46 5.18 -19.00
N PHE A 934 -2.11 6.04 -18.22
CA PHE A 934 -2.88 7.15 -18.78
C PHE A 934 -1.94 8.24 -19.33
N HIS A 935 -2.32 8.79 -20.47
CA HIS A 935 -1.68 9.92 -21.13
C HIS A 935 -2.75 10.84 -21.70
N VAL A 936 -2.40 12.10 -21.91
CA VAL A 936 -3.22 13.01 -22.72
C VAL A 936 -2.80 12.85 -24.16
N SER A 937 -3.74 12.59 -25.06
CA SER A 937 -3.45 12.49 -26.49
C SER A 937 -3.18 13.87 -27.11
N SER A 938 -2.58 13.87 -28.30
CA SER A 938 -2.47 15.07 -29.15
C SER A 938 -3.83 15.69 -29.54
N GLY A 939 -4.94 14.99 -29.29
CA GLY A 939 -6.31 15.51 -29.40
C GLY A 939 -6.87 16.16 -28.13
N GLY A 940 -6.13 16.10 -27.00
CA GLY A 940 -6.55 16.59 -25.68
C GLY A 940 -7.41 15.61 -24.88
N GLU A 941 -7.51 14.37 -25.35
CA GLU A 941 -8.30 13.33 -24.68
C GLU A 941 -7.42 12.54 -23.72
N LEU A 942 -7.89 12.33 -22.49
CA LEU A 942 -7.28 11.37 -21.57
C LEU A 942 -7.54 9.96 -22.08
N THR A 943 -6.47 9.24 -22.39
CA THR A 943 -6.50 7.87 -22.89
C THR A 943 -5.34 7.05 -22.35
N SER A 944 -5.27 5.75 -22.67
CA SER A 944 -4.23 4.86 -22.17
C SER A 944 -3.43 4.24 -23.30
N ASN A 945 -2.16 3.94 -23.03
CA ASN A 945 -1.32 3.22 -23.97
C ASN A 945 -0.18 2.50 -23.23
N SER A 946 0.53 1.62 -23.94
CA SER A 946 1.65 0.86 -23.38
C SER A 946 2.75 1.78 -22.84
N VAL A 947 3.30 1.42 -21.68
CA VAL A 947 4.36 2.18 -20.97
C VAL A 947 5.63 2.38 -21.80
N SER A 948 5.88 1.54 -22.81
CA SER A 948 7.07 1.62 -23.68
C SER A 948 6.99 2.71 -24.75
N ASN A 949 5.86 3.39 -24.91
CA ASN A 949 5.70 4.43 -25.93
C ASN A 949 6.39 5.73 -25.55
N GLY A 950 7.07 6.36 -26.51
CA GLY A 950 7.73 7.65 -26.28
C GLY A 950 6.74 8.82 -26.28
N TYR A 951 6.42 9.38 -25.10
CA TYR A 951 5.57 10.57 -24.97
C TYR A 951 6.24 11.70 -24.20
N ALA A 952 5.69 12.89 -24.33
CA ALA A 952 6.20 14.10 -23.72
C ALA A 952 6.16 14.03 -22.19
N ILE A 953 7.19 14.60 -21.57
CA ILE A 953 7.34 14.66 -20.12
C ILE A 953 7.06 16.09 -19.67
N ARG A 954 6.14 16.24 -18.72
CA ARG A 954 5.75 17.53 -18.13
C ARG A 954 5.79 17.43 -16.61
N PRO A 955 6.94 17.75 -15.98
CA PRO A 955 7.08 17.68 -14.53
C PRO A 955 6.03 18.53 -13.82
N SER A 956 5.64 18.10 -12.63
CA SER A 956 4.74 18.81 -11.75
C SER A 956 5.42 19.04 -10.40
N VAL A 957 5.27 20.25 -9.87
CA VAL A 957 5.78 20.66 -8.55
C VAL A 957 4.65 21.37 -7.80
N SER A 958 4.76 21.46 -6.48
CA SER A 958 3.81 22.23 -5.68
C SER A 958 4.50 23.36 -4.94
N LEU A 959 4.02 24.59 -5.14
CA LEU A 959 4.48 25.75 -4.40
C LEU A 959 4.00 25.67 -2.95
N ALA A 960 4.88 25.99 -2.02
CA ALA A 960 4.60 25.91 -0.60
C ALA A 960 3.48 26.86 -0.15
N LYS A 961 2.82 26.49 0.94
CA LYS A 961 1.80 27.32 1.59
C LYS A 961 2.32 28.73 1.85
N GLY A 962 1.48 29.72 1.52
CA GLY A 962 1.80 31.13 1.75
C GLY A 962 2.54 31.82 0.61
N THR A 963 2.87 31.09 -0.47
CA THR A 963 3.47 31.65 -1.67
C THR A 963 2.62 32.78 -2.26
N ARG A 964 3.27 33.93 -2.51
CA ARG A 964 2.69 35.15 -3.06
C ARG A 964 3.23 35.39 -4.47
N TYR A 965 2.43 36.04 -5.30
CA TYR A 965 2.90 36.59 -6.56
C TYR A 965 3.20 38.08 -6.39
N THR A 966 4.23 38.56 -7.08
CA THR A 966 4.68 39.95 -6.99
C THR A 966 4.15 40.83 -8.11
N ASP A 967 3.79 40.23 -9.24
CA ASP A 967 3.26 40.91 -10.43
C ASP A 967 2.47 39.91 -11.30
N GLY A 968 1.76 40.41 -12.31
CA GLY A 968 1.02 39.61 -13.27
C GLY A 968 -0.48 39.48 -12.98
N ASP A 969 -1.25 39.16 -14.03
CA ASP A 969 -2.68 38.83 -13.97
C ASP A 969 -2.98 37.36 -14.30
N GLY A 970 -1.92 36.56 -14.49
CA GLY A 970 -1.99 35.14 -14.80
C GLY A 970 -2.23 34.83 -16.26
N THR A 971 -2.41 35.83 -17.14
CA THR A 971 -2.46 35.60 -18.58
C THR A 971 -1.11 35.09 -19.10
N ALA A 972 -1.09 34.50 -20.30
CA ALA A 972 0.15 34.02 -20.87
C ALA A 972 1.14 35.16 -21.14
N ASP A 973 0.64 36.35 -21.49
CA ASP A 973 1.45 37.55 -21.75
C ASP A 973 1.93 38.22 -20.46
N ASN A 974 1.18 38.07 -19.37
CA ASN A 974 1.46 38.68 -18.07
C ASN A 974 1.27 37.66 -16.92
N PRO A 975 2.12 36.61 -16.85
CA PRO A 975 1.98 35.51 -15.90
C PRO A 975 2.20 35.99 -14.46
N TYR A 976 1.62 35.28 -13.48
CA TYR A 976 1.93 35.56 -12.07
C TYR A 976 3.40 35.28 -11.78
N VAL A 977 4.14 36.29 -11.33
CA VAL A 977 5.58 36.19 -11.10
C VAL A 977 5.85 35.79 -9.65
N ILE A 978 6.62 34.71 -9.47
CA ILE A 978 7.09 34.23 -8.15
C ILE A 978 8.57 34.59 -8.01
N GLY A 979 8.83 35.70 -7.31
CA GLY A 979 10.18 36.22 -7.06
C GLY A 979 10.86 35.58 -5.85
N ASP A 980 12.14 35.90 -5.66
CA ASP A 980 12.83 35.78 -4.37
C ASP A 980 12.32 36.92 -3.49
N GLU A 981 11.49 36.59 -2.48
CA GLU A 981 11.13 37.54 -1.43
C GLU A 981 12.31 37.81 -0.49
#